data_AF-A0A2D6EZY1-F1
#
_entry.id   AF-A0A2D6EZY1-F1
#
_cell.length_a   1.000
_cell.length_b   1.000
_cell.length_c   1.000
_cell.angle_alpha   90.00
_cell.angle_beta   90.00
_cell.angle_gamma   90.00
#
_symmetry.space_group_name_H-M   'P 1'
#
loop_
_entity.id
_entity.type
_entity.pdbx_description
1 polymer ?
#
loop_
_entity_poly.entity_id
_entity_poly.type
_entity_poly.pdbx_seq_one_letter_code
_entity_poly.pdbx_strand_id
1 'polypeptide(L)'
;MHKRGFVIISIIYLILMSQPALAPSEGFSVFDKIEVTKDSPEQSQKSVAASNVNRKSSKYYPKDQRIAFMVSDLNWSTVLPWNSATVWSKPDVEEPKDEHIGLKPILSWDPKFHQFDLYPFGQEFTVDEPITVDTISIYYTEPAFFTNTVTLEIVAMGKEDDPLVFTSFEGKGNPSRSPAQWKTINLLQKFEPLKKGKYKLRAYTDGGDWPEWGFKHIGTVDKEGNPSADYEERGILYRLVGNQLIENVIEEYEKIDIGPCNELVFDNDKVYPKPVNVCAHPLAFYHEETTITEAGTRLVKRVEGGRAPFPELSGDSVIFTQRDTTTTPLGDQLMHIDLSTGHTEELPINGEEIYFVSASNGKVLWQEKGKNGKWGFVIYNLKTGQKEELNLNTDLDALLYAETVGDFVFWEKEDSNGLREPIIYIQSLVDNKQETIIYPQNMEVDRIHGNNNKLFWVEEPKGGTAQKSIHMFDLITKQKTLLLDNANDWSFGKVSEDFIVKDDLVQGIRSVHVYDIKTKTSKKIFIDDSIPYTFNIDKGKIVWDAQKGNGYNIYVYDPSKSGEKIERSFDADASIYLLQQYQPFDKLYAIGSLPDRLSEVLDSPPPLGADVAGKVTVLDPVDDYLKLWEYYGTVVYVEHDYDLALVAASYASLLNAPLIIERSQLDTEDTFRGRKVICVGNVNPKGATCSETYDLFTLQKKYIETTDTNRFILINPDDWTTKQKEAYKPDKSHGDIISDLYTKASLTSTRLAGLKEEALIITHETTMEEVDQDFTQTIHRLRPDLRLGDTQCRADDDCATGFREITKTFKNYGNKITYTFDYPDGDIPLKDISNIEFQMIVTDCDGWVDVEFYNNDVKVTESSAECEKDPFIRSFAGYKSVSDYQLLFRSGGNKGPLQKGDLTIKLKEPGTILIGEKKRDDVKIEFKESLQKEPWSCDDCVLEKKSDKKVDRKITKTATDKREVSFTFSDLNPANDYILNFEIAGDLHPFNLKLNSEVYVNGNKVSRESDDKKDIPIPRHLVTNPMTVKVKFDEETKGVYTLNAILLGTFKEPTFLTIISSPNTIPISKRTNECDIPDYKDRAQEVDNRFYGDV
;
A
#
# COMPACT_ATOMS: atom_id res chain seq x y z
N MET A 1 -35.67 -2.03 -58.84
CA MET A 1 -35.36 -0.97 -59.83
C MET A 1 -36.42 0.11 -59.75
N HIS A 2 -35.98 1.38 -59.67
CA HIS A 2 -36.75 2.63 -59.86
C HIS A 2 -37.79 3.01 -58.80
N LYS A 3 -38.01 4.29 -58.46
CA LYS A 3 -37.25 5.56 -58.49
C LYS A 3 -38.26 6.60 -57.98
N ARG A 4 -37.81 7.44 -57.03
CA ARG A 4 -38.06 8.89 -56.93
C ARG A 4 -39.48 9.46 -57.07
N GLY A 5 -39.92 10.14 -56.01
CA GLY A 5 -40.53 11.46 -56.14
C GLY A 5 -41.66 11.81 -55.18
N PHE A 6 -41.43 11.92 -53.86
CA PHE A 6 -42.43 12.51 -52.93
C PHE A 6 -41.84 13.01 -51.59
N VAL A 7 -40.77 13.83 -51.61
CA VAL A 7 -40.19 14.41 -50.35
C VAL A 7 -40.08 15.95 -50.37
N ILE A 8 -40.44 16.63 -51.47
CA ILE A 8 -40.22 18.09 -51.57
C ILE A 8 -41.40 18.94 -51.02
N ILE A 9 -42.55 18.34 -50.67
CA ILE A 9 -43.72 19.13 -50.22
C ILE A 9 -43.82 19.28 -48.69
N SER A 10 -43.21 18.38 -47.89
CA SER A 10 -43.31 18.45 -46.42
C SER A 10 -42.33 19.44 -45.78
N ILE A 11 -41.25 19.83 -46.47
CA ILE A 11 -40.27 20.81 -45.96
C ILE A 11 -40.74 22.26 -46.20
N ILE A 12 -41.61 22.49 -47.19
CA ILE A 12 -42.09 23.83 -47.53
C ILE A 12 -43.15 24.34 -46.53
N TYR A 13 -43.85 23.46 -45.83
CA TYR A 13 -44.85 23.87 -44.82
C TYR A 13 -44.26 24.18 -43.44
N LEU A 14 -43.06 23.68 -43.11
CA LEU A 14 -42.39 23.99 -41.84
C LEU A 14 -41.56 25.28 -41.86
N ILE A 15 -41.20 25.78 -43.04
CA ILE A 15 -40.36 26.99 -43.22
C ILE A 15 -41.19 28.29 -43.33
N LEU A 16 -42.52 28.20 -43.45
CA LEU A 16 -43.41 29.37 -43.60
C LEU A 16 -44.01 29.92 -42.29
N MET A 17 -43.60 29.40 -41.12
CA MET A 17 -44.05 29.88 -39.80
C MET A 17 -42.99 30.69 -39.02
N SER A 18 -41.85 31.04 -39.62
CA SER A 18 -40.89 31.94 -38.98
C SER A 18 -40.30 32.95 -39.96
N GLN A 19 -40.70 34.22 -39.79
CA GLN A 19 -40.00 35.36 -40.39
C GLN A 19 -39.71 36.43 -39.32
N PRO A 20 -38.67 37.26 -39.55
CA PRO A 20 -37.83 37.87 -38.52
C PRO A 20 -37.84 39.41 -38.58
N ALA A 21 -37.20 40.09 -37.62
CA ALA A 21 -36.66 41.44 -37.81
C ALA A 21 -35.53 41.79 -36.80
N LEU A 22 -34.31 41.80 -37.34
CA LEU A 22 -33.17 42.73 -37.16
C LEU A 22 -33.13 43.75 -35.99
N ALA A 23 -31.95 43.77 -35.33
CA ALA A 23 -31.18 44.77 -34.52
C ALA A 23 -31.62 46.26 -34.46
N PRO A 24 -31.16 47.11 -33.48
CA PRO A 24 -29.98 46.99 -32.60
C PRO A 24 -30.19 47.24 -31.10
N SER A 25 -29.10 46.97 -30.37
CA SER A 25 -28.84 47.09 -28.93
C SER A 25 -28.79 48.53 -28.40
N GLU A 26 -29.57 48.81 -27.35
CA GLU A 26 -29.15 49.55 -26.13
C GLU A 26 -30.30 49.57 -25.12
N GLY A 27 -29.99 49.22 -23.86
CA GLY A 27 -30.75 49.59 -22.65
C GLY A 27 -32.14 48.97 -22.47
N PHE A 28 -32.27 48.01 -21.55
CA PHE A 28 -32.99 48.23 -20.28
C PHE A 28 -32.90 46.97 -19.41
N SER A 29 -32.41 47.20 -18.20
CA SER A 29 -32.22 46.28 -17.08
C SER A 29 -33.55 45.66 -16.62
N VAL A 30 -33.58 44.34 -16.49
CA VAL A 30 -34.57 43.59 -15.71
C VAL A 30 -33.83 42.81 -14.63
N PHE A 31 -33.28 43.55 -13.67
CA PHE A 31 -32.98 43.06 -12.32
C PHE A 31 -33.42 44.14 -11.33
N ASP A 32 -34.73 44.27 -11.16
CA ASP A 32 -35.34 44.93 -10.01
C ASP A 32 -36.28 43.92 -9.35
N LYS A 33 -35.76 43.22 -8.34
CA LYS A 33 -36.47 42.68 -7.17
C LYS A 33 -35.50 41.94 -6.24
N ILE A 34 -34.55 42.69 -5.69
CA ILE A 34 -34.10 42.46 -4.32
C ILE A 34 -34.71 43.62 -3.53
N GLU A 35 -35.79 43.33 -2.81
CA GLU A 35 -36.40 44.27 -1.86
C GLU A 35 -35.41 44.54 -0.73
N VAL A 36 -34.65 45.63 -0.89
CA VAL A 36 -34.07 46.36 0.22
C VAL A 36 -35.21 47.16 0.84
N THR A 37 -35.71 46.71 1.98
CA THR A 37 -36.46 47.55 2.91
C THR A 37 -35.62 48.75 3.30
N LYS A 38 -36.01 49.93 2.80
CA LYS A 38 -35.66 51.23 3.37
C LYS A 38 -36.96 51.95 3.69
N ASP A 39 -37.27 52.02 4.98
CA ASP A 39 -37.96 53.18 5.52
C ASP A 39 -37.20 53.70 6.74
N SER A 40 -36.89 54.99 6.63
CA SER A 40 -36.42 55.97 7.62
C SER A 40 -34.91 56.16 7.89
N PRO A 41 -34.43 57.42 7.93
CA PRO A 41 -33.02 57.79 7.89
C PRO A 41 -32.45 58.20 9.27
N GLU A 42 -31.14 58.49 9.27
CA GLU A 42 -30.32 58.97 10.38
C GLU A 42 -29.78 57.89 11.34
N GLN A 43 -28.63 57.31 10.97
CA GLN A 43 -27.49 57.25 11.90
C GLN A 43 -26.18 56.88 11.17
N SER A 44 -25.24 57.82 11.26
CA SER A 44 -23.78 57.69 11.17
C SER A 44 -23.16 56.82 10.06
N GLN A 45 -22.39 57.48 9.19
CA GLN A 45 -21.22 56.92 8.52
C GLN A 45 -20.31 56.22 9.54
N LYS A 46 -20.53 54.92 9.78
CA LYS A 46 -19.52 54.00 10.30
C LYS A 46 -18.79 53.43 9.10
N SER A 47 -17.48 53.62 9.09
CA SER A 47 -16.51 53.15 8.11
C SER A 47 -16.81 51.73 7.57
N VAL A 48 -16.92 51.59 6.26
CA VAL A 48 -16.99 50.32 5.49
C VAL A 48 -15.62 49.60 5.49
N ALA A 49 -14.89 49.68 6.60
CA ALA A 49 -13.56 49.07 6.75
C ALA A 49 -13.62 47.64 7.30
N ALA A 50 -14.81 47.06 7.48
CA ALA A 50 -15.00 45.72 7.99
C ALA A 50 -15.76 44.85 6.98
N SER A 51 -15.04 44.25 6.01
CA SER A 51 -15.40 42.93 5.43
C SER A 51 -14.34 42.35 4.47
N ASN A 52 -13.04 42.42 4.77
CA ASN A 52 -12.04 41.67 3.96
C ASN A 52 -11.90 40.19 4.37
N VAL A 53 -12.65 39.71 5.36
CA VAL A 53 -12.51 38.37 5.92
C VAL A 53 -13.46 37.36 5.27
N ASN A 54 -13.01 36.63 4.26
CA ASN A 54 -13.79 35.53 3.66
C ASN A 54 -14.48 34.67 4.74
N ARG A 55 -15.77 34.37 4.55
CA ARG A 55 -16.60 33.68 5.56
C ARG A 55 -17.29 32.45 4.96
N LYS A 56 -17.09 31.30 5.61
CA LYS A 56 -17.77 30.04 5.28
C LYS A 56 -19.22 30.05 5.77
N SER A 57 -20.09 29.40 5.00
CA SER A 57 -21.54 29.37 5.19
C SER A 57 -21.94 28.49 6.36
N SER A 58 -22.59 29.07 7.37
CA SER A 58 -23.10 28.35 8.54
C SER A 58 -24.12 27.24 8.21
N LYS A 59 -24.71 27.26 7.00
CA LYS A 59 -25.58 26.17 6.51
C LYS A 59 -24.80 24.87 6.30
N TYR A 60 -23.56 24.97 5.83
CA TYR A 60 -22.69 23.83 5.53
C TYR A 60 -21.73 23.54 6.67
N TYR A 61 -21.41 24.56 7.48
CA TYR A 61 -20.54 24.49 8.65
C TYR A 61 -21.27 24.95 9.93
N PRO A 62 -22.36 24.26 10.32
CA PRO A 62 -23.08 24.60 11.54
C PRO A 62 -22.20 24.34 12.76
N LYS A 63 -22.29 25.24 13.75
CA LYS A 63 -21.68 25.01 15.05
C LYS A 63 -22.30 23.77 15.68
N ASP A 64 -21.48 22.99 16.37
CA ASP A 64 -21.89 21.82 17.18
C ASP A 64 -22.38 20.58 16.40
N GLN A 65 -22.12 20.50 15.08
CA GLN A 65 -22.39 19.28 14.30
C GLN A 65 -21.10 18.60 13.85
N ARG A 66 -21.05 17.27 13.95
CA ARG A 66 -19.99 16.44 13.35
C ARG A 66 -20.31 16.21 11.88
N ILE A 67 -19.59 16.92 11.03
CA ILE A 67 -19.71 16.80 9.58
C ILE A 67 -18.43 16.24 8.99
N ALA A 68 -18.56 15.36 8.01
CA ALA A 68 -17.45 14.87 7.20
C ALA A 68 -17.75 15.10 5.72
N PHE A 69 -16.70 15.17 4.91
CA PHE A 69 -16.77 15.24 3.46
C PHE A 69 -16.19 13.96 2.87
N MET A 70 -16.74 13.49 1.76
CA MET A 70 -16.24 12.35 1.01
C MET A 70 -16.12 12.70 -0.46
N VAL A 71 -14.99 12.42 -1.08
CA VAL A 71 -14.71 12.81 -2.47
C VAL A 71 -14.07 11.66 -3.24
N SER A 72 -14.49 11.50 -4.51
CA SER A 72 -13.83 10.61 -5.47
C SER A 72 -12.47 11.18 -5.85
N ASP A 73 -11.43 10.36 -5.85
CA ASP A 73 -10.10 10.74 -6.31
C ASP A 73 -9.97 10.78 -7.85
N LEU A 74 -11.05 10.54 -8.60
CA LEU A 74 -11.01 10.37 -10.05
C LEU A 74 -10.63 11.66 -10.80
N ASN A 75 -10.92 12.83 -10.23
CA ASN A 75 -10.64 14.11 -10.86
C ASN A 75 -10.01 15.11 -9.86
N TRP A 76 -8.69 15.28 -9.94
CA TRP A 76 -7.97 16.21 -9.07
C TRP A 76 -8.51 17.64 -9.14
N SER A 77 -8.97 18.08 -10.33
CA SER A 77 -9.50 19.44 -10.53
C SER A 77 -10.84 19.65 -9.82
N THR A 78 -11.51 18.56 -9.45
CA THR A 78 -12.62 18.58 -8.51
C THR A 78 -12.08 18.54 -7.08
N VAL A 79 -11.20 17.60 -6.74
CA VAL A 79 -10.72 17.37 -5.37
C VAL A 79 -10.05 18.59 -4.72
N LEU A 80 -9.09 19.22 -5.39
CA LEU A 80 -8.26 20.27 -4.79
C LEU A 80 -9.04 21.52 -4.34
N PRO A 81 -10.04 22.00 -5.10
CA PRO A 81 -10.96 23.01 -4.59
C PRO A 81 -11.60 22.64 -3.25
N TRP A 82 -12.04 21.39 -3.06
CA TRP A 82 -12.67 20.94 -1.82
C TRP A 82 -11.68 20.77 -0.66
N ASN A 83 -10.41 20.44 -0.93
CA ASN A 83 -9.36 20.53 0.09
C ASN A 83 -9.29 21.94 0.68
N SER A 84 -9.27 22.98 -0.17
CA SER A 84 -9.24 24.38 0.29
C SER A 84 -10.51 24.82 1.04
N ALA A 85 -11.66 24.26 0.69
CA ALA A 85 -12.91 24.58 1.37
C ALA A 85 -13.06 23.85 2.72
N THR A 86 -12.36 22.75 2.96
CA THR A 86 -12.52 21.94 4.18
C THR A 86 -11.49 22.24 5.27
N VAL A 87 -10.40 22.95 4.94
CA VAL A 87 -9.35 23.40 5.88
C VAL A 87 -9.30 24.93 5.91
N TRP A 88 -9.14 25.53 7.08
CA TRP A 88 -8.82 26.96 7.18
C TRP A 88 -8.15 27.31 8.51
N SER A 89 -7.20 28.23 8.43
CA SER A 89 -6.62 28.89 9.62
C SER A 89 -7.75 29.62 10.35
N LYS A 90 -7.84 29.40 11.68
CA LYS A 90 -8.89 29.99 12.53
C LYS A 90 -8.89 31.51 12.28
N PRO A 91 -10.02 32.13 11.87
CA PRO A 91 -10.06 33.59 11.81
C PRO A 91 -9.87 34.12 13.24
N ASP A 92 -9.46 35.37 13.36
CA ASP A 92 -9.53 36.18 14.59
C ASP A 92 -11.00 36.29 15.07
N VAL A 93 -11.63 35.16 15.41
CA VAL A 93 -12.82 35.11 16.22
C VAL A 93 -12.31 35.57 17.56
N GLU A 94 -12.54 36.85 17.87
CA GLU A 94 -12.29 37.44 19.19
C GLU A 94 -12.64 36.38 20.22
N GLU A 95 -11.60 35.83 20.88
CA GLU A 95 -11.81 34.87 21.96
C GLU A 95 -12.86 35.47 22.88
N PRO A 96 -13.97 34.77 23.20
CA PRO A 96 -14.84 35.23 24.25
C PRO A 96 -13.97 35.40 25.49
N LYS A 97 -13.73 36.65 25.86
CA LYS A 97 -13.03 37.00 27.09
C LYS A 97 -13.80 36.34 28.21
N ASP A 98 -13.11 35.52 28.98
CA ASP A 98 -13.57 34.80 30.16
C ASP A 98 -14.15 33.40 29.90
N GLU A 99 -13.28 32.43 29.64
CA GLU A 99 -13.34 31.10 30.28
C GLU A 99 -12.01 30.36 30.08
N HIS A 100 -11.07 30.54 31.02
CA HIS A 100 -9.86 29.72 31.10
C HIS A 100 -10.22 28.33 31.63
N ILE A 101 -10.38 27.36 30.73
CA ILE A 101 -10.34 25.94 31.08
C ILE A 101 -8.86 25.56 31.19
N GLY A 102 -8.40 25.35 32.43
CA GLY A 102 -7.02 24.98 32.71
C GLY A 102 -6.74 23.54 32.30
N LEU A 103 -5.94 23.36 31.24
CA LEU A 103 -5.30 22.08 30.93
C LEU A 103 -4.28 21.76 32.04
N LYS A 104 -4.54 20.70 32.81
CA LYS A 104 -3.56 20.15 33.76
C LYS A 104 -2.55 19.29 32.99
N PRO A 105 -1.23 19.44 33.22
CA PRO A 105 -0.25 18.59 32.59
C PRO A 105 -0.22 17.20 33.24
N ILE A 106 -0.18 16.17 32.41
CA ILE A 106 -0.03 14.77 32.79
C ILE A 106 1.38 14.56 33.35
N LEU A 107 1.48 14.02 34.56
CA LEU A 107 2.73 13.79 35.31
C LEU A 107 3.53 12.61 34.75
N SER A 108 4.86 12.73 34.66
CA SER A 108 5.78 11.61 34.42
C SER A 108 6.15 10.90 35.73
N TRP A 109 6.22 9.57 35.73
CA TRP A 109 6.47 8.73 36.92
C TRP A 109 7.85 8.01 36.89
N ASP A 110 8.52 7.95 38.06
CA ASP A 110 9.88 7.45 38.33
C ASP A 110 9.87 5.97 38.80
N PRO A 111 10.68 5.07 38.18
CA PRO A 111 10.72 3.66 38.56
C PRO A 111 11.77 3.41 39.66
N LYS A 112 11.35 3.45 40.92
CA LYS A 112 12.07 2.76 42.01
C LYS A 112 11.06 2.10 42.93
N PHE A 113 11.07 0.77 42.98
CA PHE A 113 11.00 -0.08 44.19
C PHE A 113 10.65 -1.52 43.78
N HIS A 114 11.64 -2.42 43.78
CA HIS A 114 11.43 -3.86 43.84
C HIS A 114 11.82 -4.36 45.23
N GLN A 115 10.87 -4.92 45.97
CA GLN A 115 11.11 -6.02 46.91
C GLN A 115 9.78 -6.63 47.43
N PHE A 116 9.65 -7.97 47.27
CA PHE A 116 8.82 -8.97 48.00
C PHE A 116 7.48 -9.50 47.43
N ASP A 117 7.53 -10.83 47.19
CA ASP A 117 6.65 -11.97 47.57
C ASP A 117 5.35 -12.38 46.83
N LEU A 118 5.36 -13.68 46.51
CA LEU A 118 4.37 -14.64 46.02
C LEU A 118 2.95 -14.52 46.61
N TYR A 119 2.02 -13.82 45.94
CA TYR A 119 0.58 -13.95 46.23
C TYR A 119 -0.21 -14.37 44.99
N PRO A 120 -1.17 -15.31 45.11
CA PRO A 120 -2.04 -15.70 44.01
C PRO A 120 -2.95 -14.54 43.58
N PHE A 121 -3.04 -14.27 42.27
CA PHE A 121 -4.05 -13.36 41.74
C PHE A 121 -5.43 -13.97 41.99
N GLY A 122 -6.30 -13.22 42.69
CA GLY A 122 -7.60 -13.69 43.14
C GLY A 122 -8.70 -12.73 42.72
N GLN A 123 -9.62 -13.17 41.85
CA GLN A 123 -10.79 -12.38 41.45
C GLN A 123 -12.02 -12.81 42.26
N GLU A 124 -12.61 -11.86 42.98
CA GLU A 124 -13.85 -12.09 43.74
C GLU A 124 -15.08 -12.00 42.82
N PHE A 125 -16.02 -12.93 43.00
CA PHE A 125 -17.32 -12.92 42.32
C PHE A 125 -18.44 -13.39 43.25
N THR A 126 -19.69 -13.05 42.92
CA THR A 126 -20.87 -13.47 43.69
C THR A 126 -21.73 -14.37 42.82
N VAL A 127 -22.18 -15.48 43.40
CA VAL A 127 -23.12 -16.42 42.79
C VAL A 127 -24.48 -16.17 43.44
N ASP A 128 -25.45 -15.71 42.65
CA ASP A 128 -26.78 -15.36 43.17
C ASP A 128 -27.79 -16.52 43.15
N GLU A 129 -27.58 -17.49 42.24
CA GLU A 129 -28.31 -18.75 42.12
C GLU A 129 -27.33 -19.92 41.93
N PRO A 130 -27.64 -21.15 42.37
CA PRO A 130 -26.69 -22.25 42.26
C PRO A 130 -26.25 -22.53 40.81
N ILE A 131 -24.94 -22.54 40.57
CA ILE A 131 -24.35 -22.80 39.24
C ILE A 131 -23.44 -24.03 39.26
N THR A 132 -23.47 -24.83 38.20
CA THR A 132 -22.48 -25.88 37.95
C THR A 132 -21.39 -25.31 37.07
N VAL A 133 -20.12 -25.47 37.47
CA VAL A 133 -18.98 -25.01 36.68
C VAL A 133 -18.48 -26.20 35.86
N ASP A 134 -18.67 -26.15 34.54
CA ASP A 134 -18.21 -27.20 33.61
C ASP A 134 -16.90 -26.81 32.90
N THR A 135 -16.67 -25.50 32.71
CA THR A 135 -15.50 -24.96 32.01
C THR A 135 -14.98 -23.71 32.71
N ILE A 136 -13.66 -23.48 32.61
CA ILE A 136 -13.00 -22.23 33.02
C ILE A 136 -12.16 -21.73 31.86
N SER A 137 -12.42 -20.52 31.40
CA SER A 137 -11.66 -19.87 30.32
C SER A 137 -10.85 -18.70 30.88
N ILE A 138 -9.56 -18.66 30.56
CA ILE A 138 -8.66 -17.56 30.91
C ILE A 138 -7.95 -17.04 29.66
N TYR A 139 -7.73 -15.73 29.57
CA TYR A 139 -6.92 -15.11 28.54
C TYR A 139 -5.56 -14.76 29.15
N TYR A 140 -4.47 -15.30 28.61
CA TYR A 140 -3.13 -15.11 29.19
C TYR A 140 -2.04 -15.01 28.12
N THR A 141 -0.95 -14.35 28.48
CA THR A 141 0.27 -14.22 27.66
C THR A 141 1.31 -15.21 28.17
N GLU A 142 1.82 -16.09 27.32
CA GLU A 142 2.89 -17.02 27.72
C GLU A 142 4.23 -16.26 27.84
N PRO A 143 4.84 -16.20 29.04
CA PRO A 143 6.15 -15.57 29.18
C PRO A 143 7.25 -16.46 28.58
N ALA A 144 8.36 -15.83 28.20
CA ALA A 144 9.38 -16.42 27.33
C ALA A 144 10.10 -17.67 27.88
N PHE A 145 9.98 -17.96 29.19
CA PHE A 145 10.72 -19.02 29.88
C PHE A 145 9.82 -19.89 30.78
N PHE A 146 8.60 -20.21 30.33
CA PHE A 146 7.65 -20.97 31.14
C PHE A 146 7.73 -22.48 30.89
N THR A 147 8.11 -23.27 31.91
CA THR A 147 7.93 -24.74 31.94
C THR A 147 7.05 -25.19 33.10
N ASN A 148 6.23 -24.28 33.63
CA ASN A 148 5.55 -24.43 34.92
C ASN A 148 4.04 -24.69 34.75
N THR A 149 3.46 -25.35 35.75
CA THR A 149 2.02 -25.67 35.78
C THR A 149 1.24 -24.47 36.31
N VAL A 150 0.22 -24.01 35.56
CA VAL A 150 -0.75 -23.02 36.04
C VAL A 150 -1.89 -23.76 36.74
N THR A 151 -2.10 -23.45 38.02
CA THR A 151 -3.17 -23.99 38.86
C THR A 151 -4.28 -22.96 39.00
N LEU A 152 -5.53 -23.37 38.84
CA LEU A 152 -6.74 -22.57 39.02
C LEU A 152 -7.60 -23.17 40.13
N GLU A 153 -8.05 -22.33 41.06
CA GLU A 153 -8.89 -22.73 42.18
C GLU A 153 -10.07 -21.79 42.37
N ILE A 154 -11.26 -22.31 42.65
CA ILE A 154 -12.38 -21.50 43.14
C ILE A 154 -12.58 -21.81 44.63
N VAL A 155 -12.45 -20.79 45.48
CA VAL A 155 -12.65 -20.91 46.93
C VAL A 155 -13.81 -20.05 47.41
N ALA A 156 -14.52 -20.51 48.45
CA ALA A 156 -15.52 -19.66 49.10
C ALA A 156 -14.82 -18.61 49.97
N MET A 157 -15.28 -17.36 49.90
CA MET A 157 -14.73 -16.27 50.71
C MET A 157 -14.86 -16.60 52.22
N GLY A 158 -13.72 -16.60 52.93
CA GLY A 158 -13.64 -17.00 54.35
C GLY A 158 -13.40 -18.50 54.61
N LYS A 159 -13.23 -19.32 53.57
CA LYS A 159 -12.82 -20.74 53.63
C LYS A 159 -11.75 -21.04 52.57
N GLU A 160 -10.71 -20.21 52.55
CA GLU A 160 -9.73 -20.19 51.46
C GLU A 160 -8.78 -21.40 51.46
N ASP A 161 -8.79 -22.21 52.52
CA ASP A 161 -7.97 -23.43 52.65
C ASP A 161 -8.63 -24.67 52.02
N ASP A 162 -9.87 -24.57 51.51
CA ASP A 162 -10.65 -25.70 50.97
C ASP A 162 -11.20 -25.38 49.57
N PRO A 163 -10.45 -25.66 48.49
CA PRO A 163 -10.87 -25.31 47.14
C PRO A 163 -12.05 -26.17 46.67
N LEU A 164 -13.11 -25.49 46.22
CA LEU A 164 -14.33 -26.13 45.74
C LEU A 164 -14.20 -26.62 44.30
N VAL A 165 -13.38 -25.94 43.51
CA VAL A 165 -12.99 -26.34 42.15
C VAL A 165 -11.48 -26.20 42.07
N PHE A 166 -10.81 -27.22 41.53
CA PHE A 166 -9.36 -27.25 41.35
C PHE A 166 -9.03 -27.85 39.98
N THR A 167 -8.23 -27.15 39.19
CA THR A 167 -7.69 -27.68 37.93
C THR A 167 -6.33 -27.08 37.62
N SER A 168 -5.55 -27.72 36.77
CA SER A 168 -4.26 -27.19 36.33
C SER A 168 -3.97 -27.51 34.87
N PHE A 169 -3.06 -26.74 34.25
CA PHE A 169 -2.56 -27.00 32.90
C PHE A 169 -1.09 -26.60 32.75
N GLU A 170 -0.36 -27.28 31.88
CA GLU A 170 1.04 -26.96 31.56
C GLU A 170 1.11 -25.84 30.50
N GLY A 171 1.89 -24.79 30.78
CA GLY A 171 2.26 -23.78 29.77
C GLY A 171 3.35 -24.31 28.85
N LYS A 172 3.29 -23.99 27.54
CA LYS A 172 4.20 -24.61 26.55
C LYS A 172 5.55 -23.91 26.38
N GLY A 173 5.77 -22.76 27.02
CA GLY A 173 7.03 -22.04 27.01
C GLY A 173 7.48 -21.65 25.59
N ASN A 174 6.99 -20.53 25.08
CA ASN A 174 7.46 -20.00 23.81
C ASN A 174 8.62 -19.01 24.03
N PRO A 175 9.86 -19.26 23.56
CA PRO A 175 11.00 -18.34 23.72
C PRO A 175 10.76 -16.97 23.06
N SER A 176 9.82 -16.88 22.13
CA SER A 176 9.31 -15.63 21.58
C SER A 176 8.00 -15.29 22.33
N ARG A 177 7.94 -14.14 23.03
CA ARG A 177 6.72 -13.67 23.72
C ARG A 177 5.52 -13.85 22.79
N SER A 178 4.64 -14.81 23.08
CA SER A 178 3.47 -15.05 22.24
C SER A 178 2.42 -13.98 22.52
N PRO A 179 1.63 -13.55 21.51
CA PRO A 179 0.47 -12.71 21.75
C PRO A 179 -0.47 -13.40 22.74
N ALA A 180 -1.24 -12.60 23.49
CA ALA A 180 -2.17 -13.11 24.47
C ALA A 180 -3.21 -14.03 23.80
N GLN A 181 -3.53 -15.15 24.45
CA GLN A 181 -4.38 -16.20 23.88
C GLN A 181 -5.38 -16.75 24.90
N TRP A 182 -6.53 -17.20 24.40
CA TRP A 182 -7.56 -17.84 25.22
C TRP A 182 -7.21 -19.29 25.51
N LYS A 183 -7.36 -19.69 26.77
CA LYS A 183 -7.25 -21.07 27.23
C LYS A 183 -8.50 -21.46 27.98
N THR A 184 -9.29 -22.32 27.35
CA THR A 184 -10.45 -22.97 27.98
C THR A 184 -10.03 -24.32 28.53
N ILE A 185 -10.33 -24.55 29.80
CA ILE A 185 -10.09 -25.81 30.51
C ILE A 185 -11.44 -26.43 30.82
N ASN A 186 -11.67 -27.60 30.25
CA ASN A 186 -12.85 -28.40 30.56
C ASN A 186 -12.59 -29.19 31.85
N LEU A 187 -13.46 -29.04 32.84
CA LEU A 187 -13.32 -29.70 34.13
C LEU A 187 -13.72 -31.18 33.97
N LEU A 188 -12.73 -32.08 34.02
CA LEU A 188 -12.95 -33.52 33.80
C LEU A 188 -13.78 -34.19 34.91
N GLN A 189 -13.78 -33.61 36.12
CA GLN A 189 -14.57 -34.07 37.24
C GLN A 189 -15.73 -33.09 37.49
N LYS A 190 -16.96 -33.60 37.60
CA LYS A 190 -18.12 -32.79 37.99
C LYS A 190 -17.97 -32.36 39.44
N PHE A 191 -17.84 -31.06 39.68
CA PHE A 191 -17.81 -30.46 41.01
C PHE A 191 -19.23 -30.25 41.54
N GLU A 192 -19.39 -30.15 42.86
CA GLU A 192 -20.68 -29.77 43.44
C GLU A 192 -21.06 -28.35 42.97
N PRO A 193 -22.34 -28.09 42.65
CA PRO A 193 -22.77 -26.75 42.25
C PRO A 193 -22.39 -25.69 43.28
N LEU A 194 -21.79 -24.59 42.84
CA LEU A 194 -21.52 -23.43 43.68
C LEU A 194 -22.86 -22.89 44.17
N LYS A 195 -23.04 -22.83 45.49
CA LYS A 195 -24.27 -22.32 46.13
C LYS A 195 -24.28 -20.80 46.12
N LYS A 196 -25.41 -20.19 46.48
CA LYS A 196 -25.48 -18.73 46.63
C LYS A 196 -24.44 -18.23 47.64
N GLY A 197 -23.53 -17.33 47.23
CA GLY A 197 -22.43 -16.88 48.07
C GLY A 197 -21.35 -16.08 47.33
N LYS A 198 -20.34 -15.61 48.07
CA LYS A 198 -19.16 -14.94 47.52
C LYS A 198 -18.00 -15.92 47.38
N TYR A 199 -17.35 -15.88 46.23
CA TYR A 199 -16.27 -16.79 45.84
C TYR A 199 -15.07 -16.00 45.33
N LYS A 200 -13.91 -16.66 45.28
CA LYS A 200 -12.67 -16.11 44.76
C LYS A 200 -12.03 -17.13 43.82
N LEU A 201 -11.83 -16.75 42.56
CA LEU A 201 -11.03 -17.51 41.60
C LEU A 201 -9.57 -17.14 41.79
N ARG A 202 -8.74 -18.10 42.22
CA ARG A 202 -7.30 -17.96 42.35
C ARG A 202 -6.62 -18.64 41.17
N ALA A 203 -5.62 -17.99 40.60
CA ALA A 203 -4.61 -18.67 39.80
C ALA A 203 -3.31 -18.73 40.61
N TYR A 204 -2.40 -19.65 40.31
CA TYR A 204 -0.98 -19.56 40.67
C TYR A 204 -0.13 -20.56 39.91
N THR A 205 1.18 -20.32 39.88
CA THR A 205 2.16 -21.13 39.15
C THR A 205 3.10 -21.81 40.15
N ASP A 206 3.63 -22.97 39.79
CA ASP A 206 4.47 -23.79 40.68
C ASP A 206 5.96 -23.34 40.75
N GLY A 207 6.36 -22.24 40.10
CA GLY A 207 7.77 -21.81 40.18
C GLY A 207 8.27 -20.56 39.41
N GLY A 208 7.57 -19.42 39.39
CA GLY A 208 8.16 -18.18 38.84
C GLY A 208 7.20 -17.01 38.59
N ASP A 209 7.79 -15.83 38.30
CA ASP A 209 7.13 -14.52 38.13
C ASP A 209 5.88 -14.57 37.23
N TRP A 210 4.90 -13.75 37.62
CA TRP A 210 3.55 -13.69 37.04
C TRP A 210 3.48 -12.95 35.69
N PRO A 211 2.50 -13.28 34.82
CA PRO A 211 2.14 -12.41 33.70
C PRO A 211 1.66 -11.03 34.20
N GLU A 212 2.15 -9.96 33.58
CA GLU A 212 1.96 -8.56 33.99
C GLU A 212 0.53 -7.99 33.81
N TRP A 213 -0.42 -8.76 33.26
CA TRP A 213 -1.72 -8.26 32.80
C TRP A 213 -2.89 -9.22 33.09
N GLY A 214 -4.07 -8.69 33.43
CA GLY A 214 -5.31 -9.46 33.61
C GLY A 214 -6.58 -8.65 33.26
N PHE A 215 -7.66 -9.35 32.89
CA PHE A 215 -8.95 -8.77 32.46
C PHE A 215 -10.11 -9.13 33.41
N LYS A 216 -11.18 -8.33 33.39
CA LYS A 216 -12.47 -8.63 34.05
C LYS A 216 -13.56 -8.70 32.99
N HIS A 217 -14.30 -9.81 32.93
CA HIS A 217 -15.51 -9.96 32.09
C HIS A 217 -16.73 -10.25 32.97
N ILE A 218 -17.91 -9.77 32.55
CA ILE A 218 -19.20 -10.13 33.13
C ILE A 218 -20.15 -10.43 31.98
N GLY A 219 -20.61 -11.67 31.88
CA GLY A 219 -21.57 -12.15 30.87
C GLY A 219 -21.63 -13.66 30.86
N THR A 220 -22.74 -14.24 30.40
CA THR A 220 -22.83 -15.69 30.20
C THR A 220 -22.18 -16.12 28.88
N VAL A 221 -21.66 -17.33 28.86
CA VAL A 221 -21.19 -18.04 27.66
C VAL A 221 -22.07 -19.26 27.49
N ASP A 222 -22.45 -19.58 26.26
CA ASP A 222 -23.26 -20.76 25.97
C ASP A 222 -22.47 -22.06 26.16
N LYS A 223 -23.13 -23.20 25.96
CA LYS A 223 -22.57 -24.53 26.21
C LYS A 223 -21.45 -24.89 25.22
N GLU A 224 -21.35 -24.15 24.13
CA GLU A 224 -20.37 -24.27 23.07
C GLU A 224 -19.21 -23.28 23.24
N GLY A 225 -19.26 -22.41 24.27
CA GLY A 225 -18.24 -21.43 24.61
C GLY A 225 -18.38 -20.09 23.90
N ASN A 226 -19.52 -19.81 23.26
CA ASN A 226 -19.77 -18.54 22.58
C ASN A 226 -20.40 -17.51 23.52
N PRO A 227 -20.02 -16.23 23.42
CA PRO A 227 -20.60 -15.17 24.24
C PRO A 227 -22.11 -14.99 23.98
N SER A 228 -22.94 -14.92 25.02
CA SER A 228 -24.39 -14.67 24.87
C SER A 228 -24.71 -13.19 24.62
N ALA A 229 -25.96 -12.85 24.30
CA ALA A 229 -26.35 -11.48 23.92
C ALA A 229 -26.17 -10.42 25.02
N ASP A 230 -26.01 -10.82 26.29
CA ASP A 230 -25.67 -9.99 27.45
C ASP A 230 -24.15 -9.95 27.73
N TYR A 231 -23.34 -10.54 26.85
CA TYR A 231 -21.88 -10.47 26.89
C TYR A 231 -21.43 -9.06 26.47
N GLU A 232 -21.23 -8.20 27.46
CA GLU A 232 -20.60 -6.89 27.24
C GLU A 232 -19.07 -7.04 27.29
N GLU A 233 -18.41 -6.76 26.17
CA GLU A 233 -16.95 -6.76 26.04
C GLU A 233 -16.34 -5.49 26.65
N ARG A 234 -16.55 -5.26 27.96
CA ARG A 234 -15.90 -4.17 28.70
C ARG A 234 -14.56 -4.66 29.26
N GLY A 235 -13.55 -4.77 28.40
CA GLY A 235 -12.19 -5.05 28.82
C GLY A 235 -11.61 -3.86 29.59
N ILE A 236 -11.59 -3.91 30.93
CA ILE A 236 -10.79 -2.97 31.73
C ILE A 236 -9.42 -3.62 31.97
N LEU A 237 -8.38 -2.96 31.46
CA LEU A 237 -6.98 -3.35 31.63
C LEU A 237 -6.49 -2.85 33.01
N TYR A 238 -6.08 -3.77 33.89
CA TYR A 238 -5.40 -3.39 35.14
C TYR A 238 -3.92 -3.77 35.06
N ARG A 239 -3.04 -2.85 35.45
CA ARG A 239 -1.63 -3.12 35.71
C ARG A 239 -1.40 -3.16 37.21
N LEU A 240 -0.95 -4.30 37.73
CA LEU A 240 -0.54 -4.42 39.13
C LEU A 240 0.93 -4.02 39.26
N VAL A 241 1.22 -3.01 40.07
CA VAL A 241 2.59 -2.62 40.46
C VAL A 241 2.68 -2.74 41.98
N GLY A 242 3.04 -3.93 42.47
CA GLY A 242 3.02 -4.26 43.90
C GLY A 242 1.61 -4.53 44.47
N ASN A 243 1.48 -4.51 45.80
CA ASN A 243 0.26 -4.88 46.55
C ASN A 243 -0.82 -3.78 46.64
N GLN A 244 -0.79 -2.74 45.79
CA GLN A 244 -1.87 -1.75 45.73
C GLN A 244 -2.51 -1.71 44.34
N LEU A 245 -3.84 -1.76 44.33
CA LEU A 245 -4.68 -1.53 43.15
C LEU A 245 -4.59 -0.04 42.79
N ILE A 246 -3.95 0.28 41.66
CA ILE A 246 -3.96 1.64 41.12
C ILE A 246 -5.21 1.81 40.24
N GLU A 247 -5.92 2.92 40.44
CA GLU A 247 -7.12 3.37 39.71
C GLU A 247 -6.97 3.32 38.19
N ASN A 248 -8.12 3.15 37.52
CA ASN A 248 -8.39 3.12 36.07
C ASN A 248 -7.28 3.75 35.20
N VAL A 249 -6.60 2.94 34.39
CA VAL A 249 -5.64 3.40 33.36
C VAL A 249 -6.28 3.41 31.96
N ILE A 250 -7.61 3.38 31.90
CA ILE A 250 -8.33 3.90 30.75
C ILE A 250 -9.27 4.92 31.36
N GLU A 251 -8.87 6.19 31.35
CA GLU A 251 -9.88 7.21 31.13
C GLU A 251 -10.66 6.68 29.92
N GLU A 252 -11.97 6.49 30.07
CA GLU A 252 -12.85 6.53 28.90
C GLU A 252 -12.24 7.59 27.96
N TYR A 253 -12.22 7.38 26.65
CA TYR A 253 -12.23 8.55 25.79
C TYR A 253 -13.54 9.28 26.17
N GLU A 254 -13.53 10.07 27.26
CA GLU A 254 -14.43 11.16 27.50
C GLU A 254 -14.45 11.81 26.15
N LYS A 255 -15.64 11.77 25.53
CA LYS A 255 -15.97 12.34 24.22
C LYS A 255 -14.79 13.18 23.74
N ILE A 256 -14.06 12.74 22.70
CA ILE A 256 -13.05 13.58 22.02
C ILE A 256 -13.57 15.00 22.14
N ASP A 257 -12.92 15.84 22.95
CA ASP A 257 -13.51 17.14 23.29
C ASP A 257 -13.45 17.93 22.00
N ILE A 258 -14.57 17.87 21.29
CA ILE A 258 -14.68 18.44 19.99
C ILE A 258 -14.84 19.92 20.27
N GLY A 259 -13.71 20.62 20.33
CA GLY A 259 -13.70 22.07 20.38
C GLY A 259 -14.65 22.62 19.32
N PRO A 260 -15.11 23.89 19.46
CA PRO A 260 -16.17 24.49 18.65
C PRO A 260 -15.95 24.49 17.11
N CYS A 261 -14.80 23.99 16.65
CA CYS A 261 -14.36 23.85 15.27
C CYS A 261 -14.23 22.40 14.74
N ASN A 262 -14.71 21.36 15.45
CA ASN A 262 -14.40 19.97 15.08
C ASN A 262 -12.89 19.69 14.97
N GLU A 263 -12.10 20.24 15.90
CA GLU A 263 -10.64 20.10 15.91
C GLU A 263 -10.27 18.62 16.06
N LEU A 264 -9.77 18.00 14.98
CA LEU A 264 -9.03 16.75 15.08
C LEU A 264 -7.68 17.09 15.71
N VAL A 265 -7.54 16.81 17.00
CA VAL A 265 -6.27 16.99 17.71
C VAL A 265 -5.31 15.90 17.20
N PHE A 266 -4.42 16.26 16.28
CA PHE A 266 -3.32 15.42 15.81
C PHE A 266 -2.07 15.54 16.72
N ASP A 267 -2.24 15.99 17.97
CA ASP A 267 -1.13 16.26 18.88
C ASP A 267 -0.50 14.95 19.39
N ASN A 268 0.61 14.60 18.77
CA ASN A 268 1.70 13.96 19.47
C ASN A 268 2.63 15.08 19.97
N ASP A 269 2.63 15.37 21.27
CA ASP A 269 3.51 16.37 21.91
C ASP A 269 5.00 16.11 21.64
N LYS A 270 5.36 14.90 21.17
CA LYS A 270 6.73 14.57 20.73
C LYS A 270 7.08 15.15 19.36
N VAL A 271 6.09 15.43 18.52
CA VAL A 271 6.24 15.92 17.14
C VAL A 271 5.89 17.41 17.04
N TYR A 272 4.85 17.88 17.74
CA TYR A 272 4.42 19.27 17.66
C TYR A 272 4.49 19.95 19.04
N PRO A 273 5.51 20.81 19.30
CA PRO A 273 5.68 21.46 20.60
C PRO A 273 4.67 22.59 20.89
N LYS A 274 3.82 22.94 19.91
CA LYS A 274 2.71 23.89 20.03
C LYS A 274 1.50 23.38 19.22
N PRO A 275 0.30 23.30 19.81
CA PRO A 275 -0.90 22.95 19.06
C PRO A 275 -1.15 23.99 17.96
N VAL A 276 -1.35 23.52 16.74
CA VAL A 276 -1.76 24.38 15.61
C VAL A 276 -3.28 24.48 15.67
N ASN A 277 -3.79 25.68 15.96
CA ASN A 277 -5.23 25.93 16.06
C ASN A 277 -5.86 26.06 14.66
N VAL A 278 -6.01 24.94 13.94
CA VAL A 278 -6.65 24.90 12.61
C VAL A 278 -8.02 24.23 12.71
N CYS A 279 -9.03 24.86 12.11
CA CYS A 279 -10.35 24.27 12.00
C CYS A 279 -10.43 23.46 10.69
N ALA A 280 -10.78 22.18 10.78
CA ALA A 280 -11.00 21.36 9.61
C ALA A 280 -12.05 20.28 9.83
N HIS A 281 -12.90 20.11 8.83
CA HIS A 281 -13.82 18.97 8.80
C HIS A 281 -13.14 17.79 8.11
N PRO A 282 -13.26 16.55 8.63
CA PRO A 282 -12.69 15.37 8.00
C PRO A 282 -13.04 15.29 6.52
N LEU A 283 -12.06 14.90 5.71
CA LEU A 283 -12.23 14.61 4.30
C LEU A 283 -11.74 13.19 4.05
N ALA A 284 -12.65 12.35 3.59
CA ALA A 284 -12.44 10.96 3.25
C ALA A 284 -12.31 10.84 1.72
N PHE A 285 -11.31 10.09 1.25
CA PHE A 285 -11.09 9.82 -0.17
C PHE A 285 -11.48 8.38 -0.48
N TYR A 286 -12.29 8.16 -1.52
CA TYR A 286 -12.42 6.82 -2.07
C TYR A 286 -11.74 6.76 -3.43
N HIS A 287 -11.03 5.67 -3.65
CA HIS A 287 -10.40 5.39 -4.92
C HIS A 287 -11.47 4.89 -5.87
N GLU A 288 -11.60 5.51 -7.05
CA GLU A 288 -12.52 5.05 -8.09
C GLU A 288 -11.73 4.68 -9.34
N GLU A 289 -11.92 3.45 -9.79
CA GLU A 289 -11.37 2.95 -11.04
C GLU A 289 -12.49 2.83 -12.06
N THR A 290 -12.26 3.40 -13.23
CA THR A 290 -13.17 3.23 -14.36
C THR A 290 -12.64 2.12 -15.25
N THR A 291 -13.14 0.91 -15.09
CA THR A 291 -12.93 -0.17 -16.03
C THR A 291 -13.95 -0.03 -17.16
N ILE A 292 -13.49 0.34 -18.35
CA ILE A 292 -14.34 0.26 -19.54
C ILE A 292 -14.42 -1.23 -19.91
N THR A 293 -15.43 -1.94 -19.42
CA THR A 293 -15.72 -3.28 -19.91
C THR A 293 -16.52 -3.15 -21.21
N GLU A 294 -16.01 -3.78 -22.26
CA GLU A 294 -16.70 -3.72 -23.54
C GLU A 294 -17.99 -4.52 -23.46
N ALA A 295 -19.14 -3.85 -23.60
CA ALA A 295 -20.46 -4.49 -23.53
C ALA A 295 -20.70 -5.56 -24.62
N GLY A 296 -19.75 -5.76 -25.53
CA GLY A 296 -19.76 -6.81 -26.53
C GLY A 296 -19.43 -8.19 -25.98
N THR A 297 -18.74 -8.30 -24.84
CA THR A 297 -18.40 -9.60 -24.22
C THR A 297 -19.53 -10.08 -23.32
N ARG A 298 -19.98 -11.32 -23.52
CA ARG A 298 -20.96 -11.96 -22.64
C ARG A 298 -20.67 -13.44 -22.43
N LEU A 299 -20.95 -13.92 -21.21
CA LEU A 299 -21.01 -15.35 -20.92
C LEU A 299 -22.22 -15.95 -21.65
N VAL A 300 -22.00 -16.99 -22.45
CA VAL A 300 -23.06 -17.70 -23.18
C VAL A 300 -23.45 -18.98 -22.47
N LYS A 301 -22.47 -19.74 -21.95
CA LYS A 301 -22.74 -21.03 -21.30
C LYS A 301 -21.69 -21.35 -20.24
N ARG A 302 -22.12 -21.96 -19.14
CA ARG A 302 -21.24 -22.66 -18.18
C ARG A 302 -21.30 -24.16 -18.47
N VAL A 303 -20.14 -24.79 -18.56
CA VAL A 303 -19.95 -26.23 -18.77
C VAL A 303 -19.31 -26.79 -17.51
N GLU A 304 -20.04 -27.64 -16.78
CA GLU A 304 -19.59 -28.19 -15.51
C GLU A 304 -18.83 -29.51 -15.73
N GLY A 305 -17.59 -29.59 -15.21
CA GLY A 305 -16.76 -30.79 -15.26
C GLY A 305 -16.28 -31.18 -16.67
N GLY A 306 -15.27 -32.04 -16.74
CA GLY A 306 -14.82 -32.66 -17.99
C GLY A 306 -13.62 -31.99 -18.68
N ARG A 307 -13.50 -32.22 -20.00
CA ARG A 307 -12.47 -31.60 -20.87
C ARG A 307 -12.94 -30.23 -21.33
N ALA A 308 -11.99 -29.39 -21.77
CA ALA A 308 -12.28 -28.11 -22.42
C ALA A 308 -13.30 -28.29 -23.56
N PRO A 309 -14.30 -27.40 -23.68
CA PRO A 309 -15.40 -27.59 -24.63
C PRO A 309 -15.05 -27.32 -26.09
N PHE A 310 -13.95 -26.60 -26.38
CA PHE A 310 -13.49 -26.27 -27.74
C PHE A 310 -14.58 -25.63 -28.62
N PRO A 311 -15.05 -24.41 -28.29
CA PRO A 311 -16.15 -23.79 -29.03
C PRO A 311 -15.74 -23.34 -30.44
N GLU A 312 -16.55 -23.76 -31.41
CA GLU A 312 -16.51 -23.37 -32.82
C GLU A 312 -17.63 -22.37 -33.13
N LEU A 313 -17.41 -21.45 -34.08
CA LEU A 313 -18.35 -20.38 -34.41
C LEU A 313 -18.70 -20.37 -35.90
N SER A 314 -19.98 -20.35 -36.22
CA SER A 314 -20.48 -20.14 -37.58
C SER A 314 -21.67 -19.18 -37.58
N GLY A 315 -21.41 -17.92 -37.91
CA GLY A 315 -22.39 -16.84 -37.88
C GLY A 315 -22.90 -16.57 -36.47
N ASP A 316 -24.14 -17.00 -36.20
CA ASP A 316 -24.78 -16.92 -34.89
C ASP A 316 -24.87 -18.29 -34.20
N SER A 317 -24.23 -19.33 -34.74
CA SER A 317 -24.20 -20.66 -34.13
C SER A 317 -22.86 -20.91 -33.43
N VAL A 318 -22.89 -21.23 -32.13
CA VAL A 318 -21.75 -21.77 -31.38
C VAL A 318 -21.91 -23.26 -31.23
N ILE A 319 -20.90 -24.03 -31.64
CA ILE A 319 -20.86 -25.49 -31.51
C ILE A 319 -19.76 -25.84 -30.52
N PHE A 320 -20.00 -26.74 -29.58
CA PHE A 320 -18.96 -27.16 -28.63
C PHE A 320 -19.19 -28.59 -28.16
N THR A 321 -18.14 -29.21 -27.64
CA THR A 321 -18.20 -30.54 -27.05
C THR A 321 -18.45 -30.45 -25.55
N GLN A 322 -19.27 -31.34 -25.02
CA GLN A 322 -19.50 -31.46 -23.58
C GLN A 322 -19.43 -32.93 -23.20
N ARG A 323 -18.78 -33.28 -22.09
CA ARG A 323 -18.74 -34.67 -21.63
C ARG A 323 -19.94 -34.96 -20.73
N ASP A 324 -20.73 -35.97 -21.06
CA ASP A 324 -21.79 -36.46 -20.18
C ASP A 324 -21.15 -37.28 -19.05
N THR A 325 -21.17 -36.73 -17.84
CA THR A 325 -20.66 -37.40 -16.64
C THR A 325 -21.65 -38.40 -16.05
N THR A 326 -22.87 -38.48 -16.57
CA THR A 326 -23.95 -39.33 -16.06
C THR A 326 -24.01 -40.70 -16.74
N THR A 327 -23.37 -40.87 -17.89
CA THR A 327 -23.31 -42.15 -18.62
C THR A 327 -22.01 -42.90 -18.36
N THR A 328 -22.09 -44.24 -18.35
CA THR A 328 -20.92 -45.13 -18.30
C THR A 328 -20.96 -46.08 -19.50
N PRO A 329 -20.00 -45.99 -20.45
CA PRO A 329 -18.84 -45.10 -20.48
C PRO A 329 -19.23 -43.62 -20.66
N LEU A 330 -18.32 -42.72 -20.26
CA LEU A 330 -18.47 -41.28 -20.45
C LEU A 330 -18.60 -41.01 -21.95
N GLY A 331 -19.76 -40.50 -22.39
CA GLY A 331 -20.00 -40.12 -23.78
C GLY A 331 -19.70 -38.64 -23.98
N ASP A 332 -19.08 -38.30 -25.11
CA ASP A 332 -18.98 -36.90 -25.53
C ASP A 332 -20.27 -36.50 -26.27
N GLN A 333 -20.87 -35.36 -25.92
CA GLN A 333 -22.03 -34.75 -26.56
C GLN A 333 -21.59 -33.58 -27.42
N LEU A 334 -22.26 -33.37 -28.56
CA LEU A 334 -22.04 -32.23 -29.44
C LEU A 334 -23.19 -31.24 -29.28
N MET A 335 -22.90 -30.07 -28.72
CA MET A 335 -23.90 -29.07 -28.36
C MET A 335 -23.90 -27.93 -29.37
N HIS A 336 -25.08 -27.39 -29.66
CA HIS A 336 -25.30 -26.22 -30.50
C HIS A 336 -26.05 -25.13 -29.71
N ILE A 337 -25.55 -23.90 -29.76
CA ILE A 337 -26.21 -22.71 -29.24
C ILE A 337 -26.45 -21.73 -30.39
N ASP A 338 -27.71 -21.34 -30.58
CA ASP A 338 -28.06 -20.21 -31.43
C ASP A 338 -27.98 -18.91 -30.61
N LEU A 339 -27.00 -18.08 -30.91
CA LEU A 339 -26.72 -16.81 -30.25
C LEU A 339 -27.84 -15.78 -30.43
N SER A 340 -28.67 -15.91 -31.47
CA SER A 340 -29.77 -14.99 -31.75
C SER A 340 -31.00 -15.28 -30.88
N THR A 341 -31.25 -16.56 -30.57
CA THR A 341 -32.41 -17.01 -29.77
C THR A 341 -32.03 -17.42 -28.34
N GLY A 342 -30.75 -17.72 -28.09
CA GLY A 342 -30.25 -18.34 -26.86
C GLY A 342 -30.61 -19.83 -26.74
N HIS A 343 -31.25 -20.42 -27.75
CA HIS A 343 -31.65 -21.82 -27.73
C HIS A 343 -30.41 -22.73 -27.76
N THR A 344 -30.41 -23.75 -26.89
CA THR A 344 -29.36 -24.77 -26.83
C THR A 344 -29.97 -26.13 -27.16
N GLU A 345 -29.31 -26.89 -28.03
CA GLU A 345 -29.71 -28.26 -28.39
C GLU A 345 -28.50 -29.18 -28.55
N GLU A 346 -28.75 -30.48 -28.48
CA GLU A 346 -27.75 -31.52 -28.77
C GLU A 346 -27.87 -31.95 -30.23
N LEU A 347 -26.74 -32.04 -30.93
CA LEU A 347 -26.67 -32.50 -32.31
C LEU A 347 -26.61 -34.03 -32.38
N PRO A 348 -27.21 -34.65 -33.42
CA PRO A 348 -27.30 -36.10 -33.53
C PRO A 348 -25.95 -36.76 -33.87
N ILE A 349 -25.27 -37.25 -32.85
CA ILE A 349 -24.05 -38.07 -32.98
C ILE A 349 -24.40 -39.56 -32.99
N ASN A 350 -23.65 -40.36 -33.76
CA ASN A 350 -23.83 -41.83 -33.77
C ASN A 350 -22.66 -42.57 -33.12
N GLY A 351 -21.52 -41.89 -32.92
CA GLY A 351 -20.31 -42.44 -32.34
C GLY A 351 -20.25 -42.32 -30.81
N GLU A 352 -19.35 -43.09 -30.20
CA GLU A 352 -19.08 -43.03 -28.75
C GLU A 352 -18.06 -41.93 -28.40
N GLU A 353 -17.23 -41.54 -29.37
CA GLU A 353 -16.18 -40.53 -29.23
C GLU A 353 -16.25 -39.55 -30.42
N ILE A 354 -16.07 -38.25 -30.15
CA ILE A 354 -16.02 -37.19 -31.16
C ILE A 354 -14.71 -36.39 -31.06
N TYR A 355 -14.13 -36.04 -32.20
CA TYR A 355 -12.92 -35.21 -32.29
C TYR A 355 -13.02 -34.22 -33.46
N PHE A 356 -12.16 -33.20 -33.44
CA PHE A 356 -11.96 -32.23 -34.52
C PHE A 356 -13.26 -31.63 -35.05
N VAL A 357 -14.05 -31.06 -34.13
CA VAL A 357 -15.24 -30.30 -34.50
C VAL A 357 -14.81 -29.02 -35.22
N SER A 358 -15.48 -28.71 -36.33
CA SER A 358 -15.28 -27.48 -37.09
C SER A 358 -16.61 -27.00 -37.64
N ALA A 359 -16.85 -25.69 -37.65
CA ALA A 359 -18.10 -25.11 -38.16
C ALA A 359 -17.86 -23.97 -39.15
N SER A 360 -18.56 -24.01 -40.29
CA SER A 360 -18.49 -22.94 -41.29
C SER A 360 -19.74 -22.90 -42.17
N ASN A 361 -20.23 -21.70 -42.48
CA ASN A 361 -21.47 -21.48 -43.27
C ASN A 361 -22.67 -22.36 -42.87
N GLY A 362 -22.87 -22.57 -41.56
CA GLY A 362 -23.98 -23.37 -41.03
C GLY A 362 -23.84 -24.88 -41.26
N LYS A 363 -22.65 -25.35 -41.63
CA LYS A 363 -22.28 -26.77 -41.67
C LYS A 363 -21.32 -27.06 -40.53
N VAL A 364 -21.47 -28.22 -39.90
CA VAL A 364 -20.63 -28.70 -38.81
C VAL A 364 -19.98 -29.99 -39.26
N LEU A 365 -18.65 -30.04 -39.22
CA LEU A 365 -17.83 -31.21 -39.47
C LEU A 365 -17.34 -31.76 -38.13
N TRP A 366 -17.36 -33.07 -37.94
CA TRP A 366 -16.63 -33.73 -36.86
C TRP A 366 -16.15 -35.11 -37.29
N GLN A 367 -15.18 -35.63 -36.56
CA GLN A 367 -14.78 -37.02 -36.64
C GLN A 367 -15.51 -37.81 -35.55
N GLU A 368 -16.20 -38.88 -35.90
CA GLU A 368 -16.84 -39.78 -34.92
C GLU A 368 -16.33 -41.22 -35.05
N LYS A 369 -16.19 -41.90 -33.91
CA LYS A 369 -15.85 -43.33 -33.88
C LYS A 369 -17.11 -44.16 -33.87
N GLY A 370 -17.36 -44.85 -34.99
CA GLY A 370 -18.51 -45.75 -35.11
C GLY A 370 -18.39 -46.97 -34.20
N LYS A 371 -19.52 -47.69 -34.02
CA LYS A 371 -19.58 -48.93 -33.19
C LYS A 371 -18.64 -50.05 -33.64
N ASN A 372 -18.16 -49.99 -34.89
CA ASN A 372 -17.18 -50.93 -35.43
C ASN A 372 -15.73 -50.56 -35.08
N GLY A 373 -15.52 -49.49 -34.30
CA GLY A 373 -14.22 -48.96 -33.93
C GLY A 373 -13.52 -48.14 -35.01
N LYS A 374 -14.15 -47.94 -36.18
CA LYS A 374 -13.60 -47.13 -37.26
C LYS A 374 -14.00 -45.66 -37.10
N TRP A 375 -13.05 -44.78 -37.33
CA TRP A 375 -13.28 -43.34 -37.43
C TRP A 375 -13.95 -43.02 -38.77
N GLY A 376 -14.86 -42.05 -38.77
CA GLY A 376 -15.46 -41.48 -39.97
C GLY A 376 -15.67 -39.98 -39.80
N PHE A 377 -15.65 -39.24 -40.92
CA PHE A 377 -15.99 -37.82 -40.91
C PHE A 377 -17.46 -37.65 -41.23
N VAL A 378 -18.13 -36.83 -40.44
CA VAL A 378 -19.55 -36.52 -40.60
C VAL A 378 -19.70 -35.03 -40.78
N ILE A 379 -20.51 -34.65 -41.77
CA ILE A 379 -20.98 -33.29 -41.94
C ILE A 379 -22.47 -33.20 -41.64
N TYR A 380 -22.85 -32.16 -40.90
CA TYR A 380 -24.22 -31.86 -40.55
C TYR A 380 -24.58 -30.45 -40.99
N ASN A 381 -25.72 -30.31 -41.65
CA ASN A 381 -26.25 -29.01 -42.05
C ASN A 381 -27.24 -28.51 -41.00
N LEU A 382 -26.88 -27.45 -40.27
CA LEU A 382 -27.71 -26.87 -39.20
C LEU A 382 -29.06 -26.36 -39.70
N LYS A 383 -29.15 -25.98 -40.98
CA LYS A 383 -30.38 -25.45 -41.57
C LYS A 383 -31.35 -26.55 -42.01
N THR A 384 -30.84 -27.64 -42.58
CA THR A 384 -31.68 -28.73 -43.12
C THR A 384 -31.84 -29.90 -42.16
N GLY A 385 -31.00 -29.97 -41.12
CA GLY A 385 -30.89 -31.11 -40.21
C GLY A 385 -30.34 -32.38 -40.86
N GLN A 386 -29.77 -32.27 -42.06
CA GLN A 386 -29.24 -33.42 -42.80
C GLN A 386 -27.83 -33.75 -42.32
N LYS A 387 -27.61 -35.06 -42.08
CA LYS A 387 -26.33 -35.66 -41.71
C LYS A 387 -25.81 -36.50 -42.88
N GLU A 388 -24.56 -36.31 -43.26
CA GLU A 388 -23.89 -37.05 -44.34
C GLU A 388 -22.49 -37.51 -43.88
N GLU A 389 -22.09 -38.72 -44.27
CA GLU A 389 -20.75 -39.25 -44.02
C GLU A 389 -19.83 -38.88 -45.20
N LEU A 390 -18.69 -38.28 -44.91
CA LEU A 390 -17.71 -37.84 -45.89
C LEU A 390 -16.62 -38.91 -46.09
N ASN A 391 -16.47 -39.36 -47.33
CA ASN A 391 -15.37 -40.22 -47.72
C ASN A 391 -14.20 -39.38 -48.25
N LEU A 392 -13.22 -39.07 -47.38
CA LEU A 392 -12.02 -38.32 -47.76
C LEU A 392 -10.96 -39.19 -48.47
N ASN A 393 -11.22 -40.49 -48.67
CA ASN A 393 -10.33 -41.45 -49.35
C ASN A 393 -8.92 -41.51 -48.73
N THR A 394 -8.86 -41.41 -47.41
CA THR A 394 -7.64 -41.40 -46.58
C THR A 394 -7.61 -42.62 -45.67
N ASP A 395 -6.40 -43.07 -45.33
CA ASP A 395 -6.25 -43.99 -44.21
C ASP A 395 -6.53 -43.20 -42.92
N LEU A 396 -7.69 -43.46 -42.30
CA LEU A 396 -8.27 -42.63 -41.24
C LEU A 396 -7.44 -42.62 -39.97
N ASP A 397 -6.57 -43.62 -39.78
CA ASP A 397 -5.64 -43.73 -38.65
C ASP A 397 -4.47 -42.73 -38.77
N ALA A 398 -4.27 -42.07 -39.92
CA ALA A 398 -3.17 -41.14 -40.20
C ALA A 398 -3.61 -39.66 -40.37
N LEU A 399 -4.89 -39.34 -40.16
CA LEU A 399 -5.37 -37.96 -40.22
C LEU A 399 -5.38 -37.32 -38.83
N LEU A 400 -4.63 -36.24 -38.68
CA LEU A 400 -4.55 -35.48 -37.42
C LEU A 400 -5.44 -34.23 -37.41
N TYR A 401 -5.94 -33.75 -38.55
CA TYR A 401 -6.73 -32.50 -38.60
C TYR A 401 -7.56 -32.35 -39.88
N ALA A 402 -8.85 -32.04 -39.74
CA ALA A 402 -9.74 -31.64 -40.84
C ALA A 402 -10.68 -30.52 -40.39
N GLU A 403 -10.92 -29.54 -41.24
CA GLU A 403 -11.80 -28.40 -40.97
C GLU A 403 -12.74 -28.13 -42.15
N THR A 404 -13.92 -27.58 -41.86
CA THR A 404 -14.82 -27.05 -42.88
C THR A 404 -14.55 -25.57 -43.12
N VAL A 405 -14.47 -25.19 -44.40
CA VAL A 405 -14.16 -23.83 -44.85
C VAL A 405 -15.17 -23.48 -45.92
N GLY A 406 -16.33 -23.01 -45.47
CA GLY A 406 -17.41 -22.55 -46.31
C GLY A 406 -18.05 -23.72 -47.05
N ASP A 407 -17.82 -23.81 -48.35
CA ASP A 407 -18.27 -24.94 -49.18
C ASP A 407 -17.17 -25.98 -49.43
N PHE A 408 -16.09 -25.94 -48.65
CA PHE A 408 -14.97 -26.85 -48.73
C PHE A 408 -14.71 -27.57 -47.41
N VAL A 409 -13.98 -28.67 -47.49
CA VAL A 409 -13.29 -29.31 -46.37
C VAL A 409 -11.84 -29.39 -46.73
N PHE A 410 -10.94 -29.03 -45.81
CA PHE A 410 -9.52 -29.30 -45.98
C PHE A 410 -9.00 -30.20 -44.88
N TRP A 411 -7.92 -30.90 -45.17
CA TRP A 411 -7.21 -31.72 -44.20
C TRP A 411 -5.73 -31.80 -44.56
N GLU A 412 -4.93 -32.07 -43.54
CA GLU A 412 -3.50 -32.32 -43.70
C GLU A 412 -3.25 -33.83 -43.74
N LYS A 413 -2.35 -34.26 -44.62
CA LYS A 413 -1.88 -35.64 -44.65
C LYS A 413 -0.39 -35.66 -44.36
N GLU A 414 -0.02 -36.26 -43.23
CA GLU A 414 1.37 -36.51 -42.91
C GLU A 414 1.89 -37.68 -43.79
N ASP A 415 3.05 -37.52 -44.44
CA ASP A 415 3.73 -38.66 -45.05
C ASP A 415 4.24 -39.54 -43.90
N SER A 416 3.97 -40.85 -43.97
CA SER A 416 4.45 -41.89 -43.05
C SER A 416 5.93 -41.82 -42.62
N ASN A 417 6.75 -41.04 -43.33
CA ASN A 417 8.16 -40.82 -43.02
C ASN A 417 8.45 -39.55 -42.19
N GLY A 418 7.46 -38.74 -41.82
CA GLY A 418 7.61 -37.53 -40.97
C GLY A 418 8.53 -36.43 -41.55
N LEU A 419 8.90 -36.52 -42.83
CA LEU A 419 9.98 -35.74 -43.46
C LEU A 419 9.54 -34.88 -44.65
N ARG A 420 8.23 -34.77 -44.92
CA ARG A 420 7.71 -33.93 -46.01
C ARG A 420 6.81 -32.83 -45.46
N GLU A 421 6.90 -31.67 -46.11
CA GLU A 421 6.01 -30.52 -45.89
C GLU A 421 4.54 -30.93 -45.96
N PRO A 422 3.67 -30.32 -45.13
CA PRO A 422 2.25 -30.63 -45.13
C PRO A 422 1.65 -30.35 -46.52
N ILE A 423 1.12 -31.40 -47.15
CA ILE A 423 0.27 -31.27 -48.34
C ILE A 423 -1.14 -31.04 -47.81
N ILE A 424 -1.70 -29.87 -48.10
CA ILE A 424 -3.10 -29.59 -47.79
C ILE A 424 -3.95 -30.15 -48.91
N TYR A 425 -4.89 -31.02 -48.55
CA TYR A 425 -5.93 -31.50 -49.45
C TYR A 425 -7.19 -30.68 -49.22
N ILE A 426 -7.88 -30.31 -50.29
CA ILE A 426 -9.13 -29.58 -50.25
C ILE A 426 -10.14 -30.35 -51.08
N GLN A 427 -11.34 -30.57 -50.52
CA GLN A 427 -12.48 -31.14 -51.22
C GLN A 427 -13.62 -30.14 -51.25
N SER A 428 -14.15 -29.87 -52.44
CA SER A 428 -15.40 -29.13 -52.62
C SER A 428 -16.58 -30.00 -52.18
N LEU A 429 -17.42 -29.48 -51.29
CA LEU A 429 -18.65 -30.14 -50.84
C LEU A 429 -19.78 -30.06 -51.88
N VAL A 430 -19.61 -29.24 -52.93
CA VAL A 430 -20.63 -29.04 -53.98
C VAL A 430 -20.52 -30.10 -55.07
N ASP A 431 -19.29 -30.42 -55.50
CA ASP A 431 -19.04 -31.32 -56.62
C ASP A 431 -18.05 -32.45 -56.31
N ASN A 432 -17.63 -32.59 -55.04
CA ASN A 432 -16.68 -33.60 -54.56
C ASN A 432 -15.33 -33.61 -55.29
N LYS A 433 -14.96 -32.51 -55.95
CA LYS A 433 -13.63 -32.38 -56.55
C LYS A 433 -12.59 -32.15 -55.47
N GLN A 434 -11.48 -32.88 -55.59
CA GLN A 434 -10.31 -32.72 -54.73
C GLN A 434 -9.20 -31.95 -55.44
N GLU A 435 -8.50 -31.11 -54.70
CA GLU A 435 -7.31 -30.38 -55.11
C GLU A 435 -6.29 -30.37 -53.98
N THR A 436 -5.05 -29.98 -54.27
CA THR A 436 -3.98 -29.88 -53.26
C THR A 436 -3.25 -28.54 -53.34
N ILE A 437 -2.79 -28.06 -52.19
CA ILE A 437 -1.85 -26.94 -52.07
C ILE A 437 -0.50 -27.52 -51.65
N ILE A 438 0.55 -27.16 -52.39
CA ILE A 438 1.93 -27.56 -52.14
C ILE A 438 2.74 -26.29 -51.87
N TYR A 439 3.46 -26.27 -50.75
CA TYR A 439 4.26 -25.13 -50.35
C TYR A 439 5.69 -25.18 -50.92
N PRO A 440 6.38 -24.03 -50.99
CA PRO A 440 7.78 -23.98 -51.41
C PRO A 440 8.71 -24.67 -50.41
N GLN A 441 9.72 -25.38 -50.91
CA GLN A 441 10.63 -26.18 -50.08
C GLN A 441 11.47 -25.42 -49.06
N ASN A 442 11.54 -24.10 -49.17
CA ASN A 442 12.30 -23.22 -48.29
C ASN A 442 11.45 -22.54 -47.21
N MET A 443 10.16 -22.85 -47.13
CA MET A 443 9.23 -22.32 -46.13
C MET A 443 8.68 -23.45 -45.27
N GLU A 444 8.47 -23.16 -44.00
CA GLU A 444 7.64 -23.93 -43.08
C GLU A 444 6.28 -23.24 -42.97
N VAL A 445 5.23 -24.05 -43.01
CA VAL A 445 3.86 -23.61 -42.82
C VAL A 445 3.33 -24.23 -41.55
N ASP A 446 2.82 -23.39 -40.67
CA ASP A 446 2.24 -23.79 -39.39
C ASP A 446 0.87 -23.11 -39.22
N ARG A 447 0.04 -23.69 -38.36
CA ARG A 447 -1.25 -23.15 -37.90
C ARG A 447 -2.22 -22.80 -39.03
N ILE A 448 -2.50 -23.79 -39.88
CA ILE A 448 -3.48 -23.63 -40.94
C ILE A 448 -4.88 -23.61 -40.34
N HIS A 449 -5.65 -22.58 -40.67
CA HIS A 449 -7.01 -22.37 -40.19
C HIS A 449 -7.92 -21.95 -41.34
N GLY A 450 -9.16 -22.38 -41.27
CA GLY A 450 -10.19 -22.04 -42.23
C GLY A 450 -11.23 -21.08 -41.70
N ASN A 451 -11.62 -20.11 -42.53
CA ASN A 451 -12.74 -19.24 -42.23
C ASN A 451 -13.44 -18.79 -43.53
N ASN A 452 -14.76 -18.88 -43.57
CA ASN A 452 -15.56 -18.65 -44.79
C ASN A 452 -15.00 -19.45 -45.98
N ASN A 453 -14.49 -18.83 -47.04
CA ASN A 453 -13.87 -19.53 -48.18
C ASN A 453 -12.36 -19.33 -48.24
N LYS A 454 -11.72 -19.08 -47.10
CA LYS A 454 -10.32 -18.66 -47.03
C LYS A 454 -9.55 -19.51 -46.03
N LEU A 455 -8.33 -19.87 -46.42
CA LEU A 455 -7.34 -20.50 -45.55
C LEU A 455 -6.37 -19.44 -45.05
N PHE A 456 -5.95 -19.57 -43.80
CA PHE A 456 -4.99 -18.69 -43.14
C PHE A 456 -3.89 -19.55 -42.57
N TRP A 457 -2.63 -19.09 -42.63
CA TRP A 457 -1.50 -19.81 -42.03
C TRP A 457 -0.34 -18.88 -41.74
N VAL A 458 0.61 -19.39 -40.96
CA VAL A 458 1.88 -18.73 -40.66
C VAL A 458 2.95 -19.29 -41.59
N GLU A 459 3.69 -18.42 -42.28
CA GLU A 459 4.91 -18.78 -43.01
C GLU A 459 6.15 -18.36 -42.23
N GLU A 460 7.06 -19.32 -42.06
CA GLU A 460 8.37 -19.13 -41.45
C GLU A 460 9.46 -19.66 -42.40
N PRO A 461 10.54 -18.90 -42.66
CA PRO A 461 11.67 -19.42 -43.43
C PRO A 461 12.38 -20.57 -42.71
N LYS A 462 12.68 -21.66 -43.44
CA LYS A 462 13.43 -22.79 -42.88
C LYS A 462 14.77 -22.33 -42.31
N GLY A 463 15.01 -22.61 -41.03
CA GLY A 463 16.21 -22.20 -40.30
C GLY A 463 15.97 -21.23 -39.13
N GLY A 464 14.72 -20.82 -38.86
CA GLY A 464 14.25 -20.34 -37.56
C GLY A 464 14.73 -18.96 -37.07
N THR A 465 15.40 -18.17 -37.91
CA THR A 465 15.91 -16.83 -37.52
C THR A 465 15.17 -15.67 -38.16
N ALA A 466 14.18 -15.94 -39.00
CA ALA A 466 13.47 -14.94 -39.77
C ALA A 466 12.07 -14.64 -39.22
N GLN A 467 11.55 -13.46 -39.56
CA GLN A 467 10.27 -12.96 -39.12
C GLN A 467 9.11 -13.81 -39.68
N LYS A 468 8.21 -14.26 -38.81
CA LYS A 468 6.98 -14.97 -39.19
C LYS A 468 6.04 -14.02 -39.93
N SER A 469 5.28 -14.55 -40.89
CA SER A 469 4.26 -13.77 -41.62
C SER A 469 2.95 -14.52 -41.69
N ILE A 470 1.82 -13.81 -41.60
CA ILE A 470 0.48 -14.42 -41.69
C ILE A 470 -0.06 -14.17 -43.10
N HIS A 471 -0.45 -15.25 -43.77
CA HIS A 471 -1.00 -15.23 -45.12
C HIS A 471 -2.44 -15.73 -45.14
N MET A 472 -3.15 -15.33 -46.19
CA MET A 472 -4.50 -15.73 -46.52
C MET A 472 -4.54 -16.27 -47.95
N PHE A 473 -5.29 -17.33 -48.18
CA PHE A 473 -5.55 -17.88 -49.50
C PHE A 473 -7.03 -18.07 -49.72
N ASP A 474 -7.54 -17.42 -50.76
CA ASP A 474 -8.94 -17.50 -51.12
C ASP A 474 -9.18 -18.73 -52.03
N LEU A 475 -10.00 -19.67 -51.57
CA LEU A 475 -10.28 -20.94 -52.25
C LEU A 475 -11.10 -20.78 -53.53
N ILE A 476 -11.75 -19.64 -53.75
CA ILE A 476 -12.55 -19.36 -54.93
C ILE A 476 -11.70 -18.70 -56.01
N THR A 477 -10.96 -17.65 -55.64
CA THR A 477 -10.13 -16.86 -56.56
C THR A 477 -8.75 -17.45 -56.76
N LYS A 478 -8.33 -18.38 -55.88
CA LYS A 478 -6.99 -18.99 -55.82
C LYS A 478 -5.87 -17.96 -55.60
N GLN A 479 -6.19 -16.85 -54.93
CA GLN A 479 -5.26 -15.78 -54.66
C GLN A 479 -4.68 -15.88 -53.25
N LYS A 480 -3.34 -15.82 -53.13
CA LYS A 480 -2.60 -15.65 -51.87
C LYS A 480 -2.38 -14.17 -51.56
N THR A 481 -2.60 -13.76 -50.32
CA THR A 481 -2.46 -12.38 -49.81
C THR A 481 -1.70 -12.38 -48.49
N LEU A 482 -0.75 -11.47 -48.32
CA LEU A 482 -0.08 -11.21 -47.04
C LEU A 482 -0.99 -10.34 -46.15
N LEU A 483 -1.33 -10.81 -44.96
CA LEU A 483 -2.15 -10.06 -43.99
C LEU A 483 -1.30 -9.26 -43.01
N LEU A 484 -0.29 -9.90 -42.43
CA LEU A 484 0.58 -9.29 -41.43
C LEU A 484 2.03 -9.75 -41.65
N ASP A 485 2.91 -8.78 -41.80
CA ASP A 485 4.36 -8.99 -41.81
C ASP A 485 4.91 -8.87 -40.38
N ASN A 486 6.02 -9.56 -40.09
CA ASN A 486 6.61 -9.64 -38.75
C ASN A 486 5.61 -10.02 -37.64
N ALA A 487 4.82 -11.04 -37.89
CA ALA A 487 3.73 -11.51 -37.04
C ALA A 487 4.19 -12.41 -35.88
N ASN A 488 5.43 -12.26 -35.39
CA ASN A 488 5.96 -13.11 -34.31
C ASN A 488 5.02 -13.14 -33.10
N ASP A 489 4.56 -11.96 -32.67
CA ASP A 489 3.68 -11.78 -31.51
C ASP A 489 2.24 -12.23 -31.73
N TRP A 490 1.84 -12.50 -32.98
CA TRP A 490 0.47 -12.83 -33.38
C TRP A 490 0.35 -14.23 -34.00
N SER A 491 1.48 -14.93 -34.16
CA SER A 491 1.58 -16.21 -34.86
C SER A 491 0.88 -17.38 -34.16
N PHE A 492 0.47 -17.21 -32.90
CA PHE A 492 -0.22 -18.25 -32.11
C PHE A 492 -1.74 -18.04 -32.00
N GLY A 493 -2.28 -17.02 -32.67
CA GLY A 493 -3.70 -16.67 -32.62
C GLY A 493 -4.60 -17.35 -33.65
N LYS A 494 -5.92 -17.16 -33.53
CA LYS A 494 -6.87 -17.41 -34.63
C LYS A 494 -6.95 -16.20 -35.56
N VAL A 495 -7.17 -16.45 -36.84
CA VAL A 495 -7.13 -15.44 -37.90
C VAL A 495 -8.43 -15.45 -38.70
N SER A 496 -8.86 -14.26 -39.10
CA SER A 496 -9.95 -14.00 -40.04
C SER A 496 -9.53 -12.88 -41.01
N GLU A 497 -10.43 -12.48 -41.89
CA GLU A 497 -10.18 -11.36 -42.82
C GLU A 497 -10.06 -10.01 -42.12
N ASP A 498 -10.75 -9.86 -40.99
CA ASP A 498 -10.86 -8.60 -40.26
C ASP A 498 -9.95 -8.56 -39.03
N PHE A 499 -9.81 -9.72 -38.35
CA PHE A 499 -9.18 -9.80 -37.03
C PHE A 499 -8.17 -10.94 -36.90
N ILE A 500 -7.13 -10.68 -36.10
CA ILE A 500 -6.27 -11.71 -35.48
C ILE A 500 -6.52 -11.68 -33.99
N VAL A 501 -6.78 -12.83 -33.37
CA VAL A 501 -7.07 -12.94 -31.94
C VAL A 501 -6.06 -13.84 -31.28
N LYS A 502 -5.48 -13.39 -30.18
CA LYS A 502 -4.58 -14.18 -29.35
C LYS A 502 -4.94 -14.02 -27.88
N ASP A 503 -4.53 -14.97 -27.06
CA ASP A 503 -4.25 -14.67 -25.67
C ASP A 503 -2.83 -14.12 -25.51
N ASP A 504 -2.65 -13.31 -24.48
CA ASP A 504 -1.33 -12.89 -24.02
C ASP A 504 -1.29 -12.89 -22.50
N LEU A 505 -0.11 -13.13 -21.93
CA LEU A 505 0.13 -13.02 -20.50
C LEU A 505 0.62 -11.60 -20.22
N VAL A 506 -0.32 -10.70 -19.95
CA VAL A 506 0.02 -9.37 -19.47
C VAL A 506 0.04 -9.41 -17.95
N GLN A 507 1.25 -9.44 -17.37
CA GLN A 507 1.47 -9.40 -15.92
C GLN A 507 0.95 -10.65 -15.18
N GLY A 508 1.10 -11.82 -15.79
CA GLY A 508 0.65 -13.09 -15.19
C GLY A 508 -0.86 -13.34 -15.31
N ILE A 509 -1.64 -12.35 -15.73
CA ILE A 509 -3.06 -12.49 -16.04
C ILE A 509 -3.20 -12.70 -17.55
N ARG A 510 -3.90 -13.76 -17.97
CA ARG A 510 -4.20 -13.96 -19.39
C ARG A 510 -5.28 -12.98 -19.83
N SER A 511 -5.05 -12.34 -20.96
CA SER A 511 -6.02 -11.47 -21.60
C SER A 511 -6.21 -11.79 -23.06
N VAL A 512 -7.40 -11.52 -23.59
CA VAL A 512 -7.70 -11.71 -25.02
C VAL A 512 -7.43 -10.40 -25.76
N HIS A 513 -6.55 -10.47 -26.76
CA HIS A 513 -6.18 -9.36 -27.62
C HIS A 513 -6.69 -9.58 -29.04
N VAL A 514 -7.19 -8.51 -29.65
CA VAL A 514 -7.66 -8.47 -31.02
C VAL A 514 -6.82 -7.47 -31.80
N TYR A 515 -6.23 -7.90 -32.90
CA TYR A 515 -5.60 -7.03 -33.89
C TYR A 515 -6.57 -6.83 -35.06
N ASP A 516 -6.97 -5.59 -35.29
CA ASP A 516 -7.77 -5.21 -36.44
C ASP A 516 -6.85 -4.99 -37.65
N ILE A 517 -6.98 -5.85 -38.66
CA ILE A 517 -6.11 -5.88 -39.84
C ILE A 517 -6.26 -4.61 -40.67
N LYS A 518 -7.47 -4.06 -40.73
CA LYS A 518 -7.79 -2.89 -41.56
C LYS A 518 -7.21 -1.61 -40.97
N THR A 519 -7.33 -1.42 -39.66
CA THR A 519 -6.85 -0.24 -38.93
C THR A 519 -5.41 -0.38 -38.47
N LYS A 520 -4.88 -1.62 -38.43
CA LYS A 520 -3.56 -1.97 -37.90
C LYS A 520 -3.40 -1.63 -36.42
N THR A 521 -4.48 -1.72 -35.65
CA THR A 521 -4.49 -1.43 -34.21
C THR A 521 -4.78 -2.70 -33.41
N SER A 522 -4.17 -2.81 -32.24
CA SER A 522 -4.46 -3.87 -31.28
C SER A 522 -5.34 -3.33 -30.16
N LYS A 523 -6.23 -4.18 -29.67
CA LYS A 523 -7.14 -3.88 -28.56
C LYS A 523 -7.21 -5.06 -27.60
N LYS A 524 -7.40 -4.77 -26.31
CA LYS A 524 -7.63 -5.76 -25.25
C LYS A 524 -9.13 -5.85 -25.00
N ILE A 525 -9.75 -7.02 -25.18
CA ILE A 525 -11.23 -7.16 -25.10
C ILE A 525 -11.71 -7.90 -23.85
N PHE A 526 -10.82 -8.57 -23.12
CA PHE A 526 -11.18 -9.35 -21.94
C PHE A 526 -10.01 -9.48 -20.94
N ILE A 527 -10.32 -9.29 -19.66
CA ILE A 527 -9.44 -9.53 -18.51
C ILE A 527 -10.23 -10.41 -17.54
N ASP A 528 -9.78 -11.64 -17.32
CA ASP A 528 -10.34 -12.51 -16.28
C ASP A 528 -9.19 -13.36 -15.72
N ASP A 529 -9.37 -13.86 -14.51
CA ASP A 529 -8.44 -14.79 -13.87
C ASP A 529 -8.40 -16.17 -14.57
N SER A 530 -9.37 -16.42 -15.45
CA SER A 530 -9.50 -17.65 -16.23
C SER A 530 -8.54 -17.73 -17.42
N ILE A 531 -7.98 -18.91 -17.64
CA ILE A 531 -7.12 -19.20 -18.80
C ILE A 531 -8.00 -19.49 -20.01
N PRO A 532 -8.01 -18.65 -21.07
CA PRO A 532 -8.62 -19.03 -22.34
C PRO A 532 -7.85 -20.18 -22.96
N TYR A 533 -8.55 -21.23 -23.40
CA TYR A 533 -7.93 -22.40 -24.00
C TYR A 533 -7.97 -22.37 -25.51
N THR A 534 -9.14 -22.03 -26.08
CA THR A 534 -9.33 -21.99 -27.53
C THR A 534 -10.13 -20.81 -27.98
N PHE A 535 -9.87 -20.39 -29.22
CA PHE A 535 -10.52 -19.27 -29.89
C PHE A 535 -11.17 -19.77 -31.16
N ASN A 536 -12.28 -19.14 -31.54
CA ASN A 536 -12.79 -19.17 -32.90
C ASN A 536 -13.37 -17.80 -33.28
N ILE A 537 -13.36 -17.48 -34.57
CA ILE A 537 -13.75 -16.17 -35.09
C ILE A 537 -14.60 -16.39 -36.34
N ASP A 538 -15.76 -15.75 -36.44
CA ASP A 538 -16.51 -15.68 -37.69
C ASP A 538 -17.33 -14.39 -37.76
N LYS A 539 -17.35 -13.76 -38.93
CA LYS A 539 -18.06 -12.49 -39.22
C LYS A 539 -17.83 -11.42 -38.14
N GLY A 540 -16.59 -11.30 -37.69
CA GLY A 540 -16.15 -10.34 -36.68
C GLY A 540 -16.53 -10.67 -35.23
N LYS A 541 -17.26 -11.75 -34.96
CA LYS A 541 -17.51 -12.24 -33.60
C LYS A 541 -16.39 -13.20 -33.18
N ILE A 542 -16.10 -13.22 -31.89
CA ILE A 542 -15.06 -14.07 -31.29
C ILE A 542 -15.74 -14.93 -30.23
N VAL A 543 -15.45 -16.23 -30.21
CA VAL A 543 -15.84 -17.14 -29.13
C VAL A 543 -14.58 -17.74 -28.50
N TRP A 544 -14.61 -17.92 -27.19
CA TRP A 544 -13.56 -18.65 -26.48
C TRP A 544 -14.14 -19.37 -25.27
N ASP A 545 -13.44 -20.40 -24.82
CA ASP A 545 -13.66 -21.03 -23.54
C ASP A 545 -12.58 -20.62 -22.54
N ALA A 546 -12.96 -20.43 -21.28
CA ALA A 546 -12.01 -20.14 -20.21
C ALA A 546 -12.30 -20.98 -18.96
N GLN A 547 -11.25 -21.54 -18.36
CA GLN A 547 -11.40 -22.38 -17.17
C GLN A 547 -11.67 -21.54 -15.93
N LYS A 548 -12.74 -21.86 -15.20
CA LYS A 548 -13.09 -21.22 -13.94
C LYS A 548 -13.40 -22.29 -12.89
N GLY A 549 -12.47 -22.52 -11.98
CA GLY A 549 -12.51 -23.64 -11.03
C GLY A 549 -12.50 -25.00 -11.74
N ASN A 550 -13.45 -25.87 -11.42
CA ASN A 550 -13.59 -27.21 -12.00
C ASN A 550 -14.44 -27.26 -13.29
N GLY A 551 -14.80 -26.10 -13.85
CA GLY A 551 -15.61 -25.99 -15.06
C GLY A 551 -15.04 -25.01 -16.08
N TYR A 552 -15.75 -24.87 -17.19
CA TYR A 552 -15.42 -23.98 -18.29
C TYR A 552 -16.56 -23.01 -18.57
N ASN A 553 -16.21 -21.76 -18.84
CA ASN A 553 -17.13 -20.73 -19.29
C ASN A 553 -16.92 -20.48 -20.78
N ILE A 554 -17.98 -20.51 -21.57
CA ILE A 554 -17.95 -20.11 -22.99
C ILE A 554 -18.40 -18.66 -23.09
N TYR A 555 -17.51 -17.81 -23.59
CA TYR A 555 -17.75 -16.40 -23.80
C TYR A 555 -17.84 -16.08 -25.29
N VAL A 556 -18.64 -15.08 -25.62
CA VAL A 556 -18.69 -14.50 -26.97
C VAL A 556 -18.48 -13.00 -26.87
N TYR A 557 -17.61 -12.49 -27.73
CA TYR A 557 -17.48 -11.07 -28.02
C TYR A 557 -18.12 -10.75 -29.36
N ASP A 558 -19.11 -9.86 -29.35
CA ASP A 558 -19.79 -9.35 -30.53
C ASP A 558 -19.58 -7.83 -30.64
N PRO A 559 -18.71 -7.36 -31.57
CA PRO A 559 -18.43 -5.94 -31.73
C PRO A 559 -19.64 -5.13 -32.22
N SER A 560 -20.69 -5.77 -32.74
CA SER A 560 -21.93 -5.07 -33.11
C SER A 560 -22.80 -4.72 -31.90
N LYS A 561 -22.53 -5.37 -30.75
CA LYS A 561 -23.21 -5.15 -29.47
C LYS A 561 -22.33 -4.41 -28.47
N SER A 562 -21.14 -3.96 -28.87
CA SER A 562 -20.28 -3.15 -28.00
C SER A 562 -20.89 -1.76 -27.85
N GLY A 563 -21.49 -1.53 -26.68
CA GLY A 563 -21.56 -0.22 -26.05
C GLY A 563 -20.40 -0.07 -25.07
N GLU A 564 -20.00 1.16 -24.76
CA GLU A 564 -19.16 1.41 -23.59
C GLU A 564 -19.99 1.10 -22.35
N LYS A 565 -19.66 0.02 -21.64
CA LYS A 565 -20.10 -0.17 -20.26
C LYS A 565 -18.96 0.34 -19.38
N ILE A 566 -19.20 1.47 -18.76
CA ILE A 566 -18.32 2.04 -17.76
C ILE A 566 -18.64 1.29 -16.47
N GLU A 567 -17.86 0.26 -16.14
CA GLU A 567 -17.89 -0.35 -14.82
C GLU A 567 -16.96 0.45 -13.91
N ARG A 568 -17.50 0.90 -12.78
CA ARG A 568 -16.75 1.66 -11.78
C ARG A 568 -16.52 0.74 -10.59
N SER A 569 -15.28 0.33 -10.37
CA SER A 569 -14.84 -0.28 -9.12
C SER A 569 -14.37 0.82 -8.16
N PHE A 570 -14.43 0.57 -6.86
CA PHE A 570 -13.95 1.53 -5.86
C PHE A 570 -13.37 0.85 -4.62
N ASP A 571 -12.34 1.49 -4.05
CA ASP A 571 -11.84 1.23 -2.70
C ASP A 571 -12.28 2.36 -1.78
N ALA A 572 -12.93 2.01 -0.68
CA ALA A 572 -13.28 2.95 0.36
C ALA A 572 -12.96 2.42 1.76
N ASP A 573 -12.17 1.36 1.90
CA ASP A 573 -12.01 0.65 3.17
C ASP A 573 -11.37 1.54 4.24
N ALA A 574 -10.29 2.25 3.89
CA ALA A 574 -9.64 3.23 4.76
C ALA A 574 -10.58 4.41 5.11
N SER A 575 -11.36 4.87 4.15
CA SER A 575 -12.33 5.94 4.35
C SER A 575 -13.50 5.52 5.24
N ILE A 576 -14.03 4.31 5.07
CA ILE A 576 -15.06 3.74 5.94
C ILE A 576 -14.51 3.61 7.35
N TYR A 577 -13.28 3.14 7.51
CA TYR A 577 -12.64 3.03 8.82
C TYR A 577 -12.48 4.41 9.49
N LEU A 578 -12.02 5.42 8.75
CA LEU A 578 -11.95 6.80 9.23
C LEU A 578 -13.34 7.31 9.66
N LEU A 579 -14.38 7.06 8.87
CA LEU A 579 -15.75 7.47 9.20
C LEU A 579 -16.31 6.72 10.41
N GLN A 580 -15.97 5.45 10.60
CA GLN A 580 -16.31 4.65 11.78
C GLN A 580 -15.69 5.22 13.06
N GLN A 581 -14.44 5.69 12.97
CA GLN A 581 -13.74 6.33 14.11
C GLN A 581 -14.28 7.74 14.39
N TYR A 582 -14.50 8.53 13.34
CA TYR A 582 -14.97 9.92 13.49
C TYR A 582 -16.43 10.00 13.93
N GLN A 583 -17.26 9.05 13.48
CA GLN A 583 -18.70 8.99 13.70
C GLN A 583 -19.39 10.31 13.33
N PRO A 584 -19.55 10.62 12.02
CA PRO A 584 -20.28 11.81 11.58
C PRO A 584 -21.78 11.63 11.88
N PHE A 585 -22.18 11.89 13.12
CA PHE A 585 -23.54 11.65 13.61
C PHE A 585 -24.60 12.50 12.90
N ASP A 586 -24.20 13.67 12.41
CA ASP A 586 -25.14 14.65 11.86
C ASP A 586 -25.22 14.57 10.33
N LYS A 587 -24.06 14.57 9.64
CA LYS A 587 -24.05 14.69 8.18
C LYS A 587 -22.76 14.23 7.50
N LEU A 588 -22.89 13.53 6.37
CA LEU A 588 -21.81 13.23 5.44
C LEU A 588 -22.08 13.93 4.10
N TYR A 589 -21.19 14.83 3.67
CA TYR A 589 -21.27 15.47 2.36
C TYR A 589 -20.47 14.67 1.33
N ALA A 590 -21.15 14.02 0.39
CA ALA A 590 -20.52 13.35 -0.74
C ALA A 590 -20.37 14.33 -1.91
N ILE A 591 -19.16 14.49 -2.46
CA ILE A 591 -18.88 15.43 -3.54
C ILE A 591 -18.91 14.68 -4.87
N GLY A 592 -19.78 15.12 -5.80
CA GLY A 592 -19.97 14.45 -7.09
C GLY A 592 -20.93 13.27 -6.99
N SER A 593 -20.80 12.28 -7.88
CA SER A 593 -21.65 11.09 -7.85
C SER A 593 -21.05 10.04 -6.91
N LEU A 594 -21.85 9.51 -5.98
CA LEU A 594 -21.46 8.38 -5.17
C LEU A 594 -21.90 7.07 -5.88
N PRO A 595 -21.02 6.06 -6.08
CA PRO A 595 -21.45 4.78 -6.62
C PRO A 595 -22.56 4.14 -5.78
N ASP A 596 -23.60 3.58 -6.41
CA ASP A 596 -24.75 3.00 -5.70
C ASP A 596 -24.33 1.99 -4.62
N ARG A 597 -23.39 1.09 -4.97
CA ARG A 597 -22.81 0.12 -4.03
C ARG A 597 -22.08 0.78 -2.86
N LEU A 598 -21.36 1.88 -3.10
CA LEU A 598 -20.68 2.60 -2.02
C LEU A 598 -21.71 3.24 -1.08
N SER A 599 -22.84 3.72 -1.62
CA SER A 599 -23.93 4.25 -0.80
C SER A 599 -24.50 3.17 0.13
N GLU A 600 -24.72 1.95 -0.39
CA GLU A 600 -25.19 0.81 0.41
C GLU A 600 -24.19 0.41 1.50
N VAL A 601 -22.89 0.43 1.19
CA VAL A 601 -21.83 0.14 2.16
C VAL A 601 -21.76 1.23 3.22
N LEU A 602 -21.82 2.52 2.86
CA LEU A 602 -21.81 3.62 3.84
C LEU A 602 -23.01 3.55 4.80
N ASP A 603 -24.18 3.19 4.30
CA ASP A 603 -25.41 3.04 5.09
C ASP A 603 -25.39 1.80 6.02
N SER A 604 -24.51 0.83 5.75
CA SER A 604 -24.39 -0.39 6.56
C SER A 604 -23.76 -0.10 7.94
N PRO A 605 -24.11 -0.87 9.00
CA PRO A 605 -23.48 -0.72 10.31
C PRO A 605 -22.04 -1.28 10.32
N PRO A 606 -21.21 -0.90 11.32
CA PRO A 606 -19.92 -1.54 11.56
C PRO A 606 -20.07 -3.06 11.78
N PRO A 607 -19.08 -3.89 11.38
CA PRO A 607 -17.78 -3.49 10.83
C PRO A 607 -17.80 -3.15 9.32
N LEU A 608 -18.90 -3.43 8.62
CA LEU A 608 -19.00 -3.32 7.16
C LEU A 608 -19.06 -1.88 6.68
N GLY A 609 -19.86 -1.03 7.33
CA GLY A 609 -20.13 0.34 6.89
C GLY A 609 -19.99 1.40 7.99
N ALA A 610 -20.30 2.65 7.65
CA ALA A 610 -20.12 3.80 8.55
C ALA A 610 -21.38 4.19 9.34
N ASP A 611 -22.49 3.47 9.18
CA ASP A 611 -23.81 3.77 9.80
C ASP A 611 -24.30 5.21 9.55
N VAL A 612 -24.19 5.65 8.28
CA VAL A 612 -24.61 6.99 7.83
C VAL A 612 -25.94 7.01 7.09
N ALA A 613 -26.77 5.98 7.28
CA ALA A 613 -28.09 5.85 6.66
C ALA A 613 -28.95 7.12 6.85
N GLY A 614 -29.34 7.73 5.72
CA GLY A 614 -30.15 8.96 5.69
C GLY A 614 -29.40 10.25 6.06
N LYS A 615 -28.08 10.18 6.29
CA LYS A 615 -27.22 11.33 6.65
C LYS A 615 -26.34 11.79 5.47
N VAL A 616 -26.31 11.05 4.37
CA VAL A 616 -25.52 11.39 3.18
C VAL A 616 -26.23 12.47 2.36
N THR A 617 -25.53 13.57 2.09
CA THR A 617 -25.96 14.63 1.17
C THR A 617 -24.98 14.73 0.03
N VAL A 618 -25.47 14.51 -1.19
CA VAL A 618 -24.66 14.66 -2.40
C VAL A 618 -24.59 16.13 -2.79
N LEU A 619 -23.38 16.66 -2.98
CA LEU A 619 -23.09 18.01 -3.43
C LEU A 619 -22.58 17.98 -4.86
N ASP A 620 -23.08 18.89 -5.68
CA ASP A 620 -22.54 19.09 -7.02
C ASP A 620 -21.18 19.82 -6.93
N PRO A 621 -20.11 19.27 -7.53
CA PRO A 621 -18.77 19.87 -7.50
C PRO A 621 -18.68 21.31 -7.99
N VAL A 622 -19.62 21.72 -8.83
CA VAL A 622 -19.62 23.01 -9.51
C VAL A 622 -20.68 23.91 -8.89
N ASP A 623 -21.93 23.45 -8.87
CA ASP A 623 -23.05 24.28 -8.45
C ASP A 623 -23.04 24.55 -6.94
N ASP A 624 -22.49 23.66 -6.12
CA ASP A 624 -22.51 23.79 -4.66
C ASP A 624 -21.22 24.32 -4.04
N TYR A 625 -20.08 24.26 -4.75
CA TYR A 625 -18.78 24.65 -4.19
C TYR A 625 -18.78 26.10 -3.68
N LEU A 626 -19.23 27.05 -4.50
CA LEU A 626 -19.27 28.46 -4.09
C LEU A 626 -20.32 28.74 -3.01
N LYS A 627 -21.33 27.87 -2.84
CA LYS A 627 -22.37 27.99 -1.80
C LYS A 627 -21.83 27.65 -0.40
N LEU A 628 -20.67 27.00 -0.31
CA LEU A 628 -19.93 26.82 0.94
C LEU A 628 -19.44 28.13 1.53
N TRP A 629 -19.42 29.20 0.73
CA TRP A 629 -18.97 30.53 1.14
C TRP A 629 -20.19 31.44 1.31
N GLU A 630 -20.36 32.01 2.50
CA GLU A 630 -21.38 33.05 2.75
C GLU A 630 -21.00 34.33 2.02
N TYR A 631 -19.72 34.69 2.11
CA TYR A 631 -19.12 35.74 1.30
C TYR A 631 -17.62 35.48 1.15
N TYR A 632 -17.06 35.92 0.02
CA TYR A 632 -15.62 35.90 -0.22
C TYR A 632 -15.22 37.11 -1.05
N GLY A 633 -14.23 37.86 -0.55
CA GLY A 633 -13.62 39.00 -1.21
C GLY A 633 -12.35 38.66 -1.99
N THR A 634 -11.74 37.50 -1.70
CA THR A 634 -10.52 37.02 -2.37
C THR A 634 -10.77 35.66 -3.03
N VAL A 635 -10.19 35.44 -4.20
CA VAL A 635 -10.20 34.17 -4.95
C VAL A 635 -8.77 33.83 -5.37
N VAL A 636 -8.37 32.56 -5.22
CA VAL A 636 -7.11 32.04 -5.81
C VAL A 636 -7.48 31.37 -7.13
N TYR A 637 -6.96 31.89 -8.24
CA TYR A 637 -7.18 31.38 -9.59
C TYR A 637 -5.90 30.77 -10.13
N VAL A 638 -5.88 29.47 -10.39
CA VAL A 638 -4.67 28.73 -10.76
C VAL A 638 -4.78 28.15 -12.16
N GLU A 639 -3.65 28.06 -12.86
CA GLU A 639 -3.50 27.37 -14.13
C GLU A 639 -3.99 25.91 -14.02
N HIS A 640 -4.42 25.33 -15.15
CA HIS A 640 -4.78 23.91 -15.21
C HIS A 640 -3.51 23.05 -15.21
N ASP A 641 -2.79 23.10 -14.10
CA ASP A 641 -1.49 22.48 -13.87
C ASP A 641 -1.51 21.85 -12.47
N TYR A 642 -1.18 20.56 -12.39
CA TYR A 642 -1.40 19.79 -11.17
C TYR A 642 -0.50 20.26 -10.03
N ASP A 643 0.77 20.52 -10.31
CA ASP A 643 1.78 20.93 -9.32
C ASP A 643 1.45 22.30 -8.74
N LEU A 644 1.14 23.25 -9.63
CA LEU A 644 0.69 24.59 -9.23
C LEU A 644 -0.61 24.51 -8.43
N ALA A 645 -1.55 23.66 -8.82
CA ALA A 645 -2.82 23.52 -8.13
C ALA A 645 -2.66 22.92 -6.72
N LEU A 646 -1.72 21.99 -6.50
CA LEU A 646 -1.41 21.45 -5.18
C LEU A 646 -0.98 22.58 -4.23
N VAL A 647 0.02 23.38 -4.63
CA VAL A 647 0.52 24.50 -3.81
C VAL A 647 -0.53 25.61 -3.67
N ALA A 648 -1.27 25.92 -4.73
CA ALA A 648 -2.35 26.90 -4.72
C ALA A 648 -3.50 26.51 -3.80
N ALA A 649 -3.84 25.22 -3.70
CA ALA A 649 -4.86 24.73 -2.77
C ALA A 649 -4.44 24.94 -1.31
N SER A 650 -3.18 24.65 -0.96
CA SER A 650 -2.64 24.93 0.37
C SER A 650 -2.67 26.42 0.67
N TYR A 651 -2.26 27.27 -0.28
CA TYR A 651 -2.28 28.72 -0.11
C TYR A 651 -3.72 29.29 -0.02
N ALA A 652 -4.66 28.77 -0.81
CA ALA A 652 -6.08 29.13 -0.72
C ALA A 652 -6.67 28.77 0.66
N SER A 653 -6.28 27.61 1.21
CA SER A 653 -6.63 27.20 2.58
C SER A 653 -6.12 28.19 3.63
N LEU A 654 -4.84 28.61 3.50
CA LEU A 654 -4.20 29.59 4.38
C LEU A 654 -4.91 30.96 4.35
N LEU A 655 -5.38 31.38 3.17
CA LEU A 655 -6.13 32.62 2.98
C LEU A 655 -7.62 32.50 3.31
N ASN A 656 -8.09 31.30 3.63
CA ASN A 656 -9.50 30.97 3.72
C ASN A 656 -10.26 31.49 2.48
N ALA A 657 -9.80 31.16 1.28
CA ALA A 657 -10.35 31.66 0.01
C ALA A 657 -10.75 30.49 -0.92
N PRO A 658 -11.75 30.67 -1.81
CA PRO A 658 -12.03 29.67 -2.84
C PRO A 658 -10.86 29.51 -3.81
N LEU A 659 -10.58 28.27 -4.19
CA LEU A 659 -9.67 27.91 -5.27
C LEU A 659 -10.47 27.64 -6.55
N ILE A 660 -10.10 28.33 -7.63
CA ILE A 660 -10.68 28.16 -8.97
C ILE A 660 -9.57 27.73 -9.92
N ILE A 661 -9.78 26.65 -10.67
CA ILE A 661 -8.80 26.13 -11.63
C ILE A 661 -9.20 26.59 -13.04
N GLU A 662 -8.22 26.97 -13.87
CA GLU A 662 -8.43 27.35 -15.27
C GLU A 662 -9.24 26.28 -16.01
N ARG A 663 -10.20 26.70 -16.83
CA ARG A 663 -11.09 25.82 -17.61
C ARG A 663 -12.03 24.95 -16.78
N SER A 664 -12.05 25.09 -15.45
CA SER A 664 -13.12 24.53 -14.63
C SER A 664 -14.46 25.23 -14.96
N GLN A 665 -15.57 24.60 -14.60
CA GLN A 665 -16.89 25.21 -14.80
C GLN A 665 -17.10 26.48 -13.96
N LEU A 666 -16.24 26.70 -12.95
CA LEU A 666 -16.23 27.89 -12.13
C LEU A 666 -15.39 29.04 -12.73
N ASP A 667 -14.64 28.82 -13.82
CA ASP A 667 -13.92 29.87 -14.57
C ASP A 667 -14.90 30.72 -15.41
N THR A 668 -15.65 31.58 -14.70
CA THR A 668 -16.66 32.48 -15.26
C THR A 668 -16.44 33.91 -14.77
N GLU A 669 -16.89 34.90 -15.54
CA GLU A 669 -16.77 36.31 -15.15
C GLU A 669 -17.45 36.61 -13.81
N ASP A 670 -18.60 36.00 -13.54
CA ASP A 670 -19.33 36.19 -12.28
C ASP A 670 -18.57 35.63 -11.07
N THR A 671 -17.68 34.63 -11.26
CA THR A 671 -16.78 34.12 -10.21
C THR A 671 -15.70 35.14 -9.82
N PHE A 672 -15.38 36.11 -10.67
CA PHE A 672 -14.31 37.07 -10.41
C PHE A 672 -14.81 38.51 -10.17
N ARG A 673 -16.02 38.84 -10.62
CA ARG A 673 -16.56 40.21 -10.58
C ARG A 673 -16.54 40.78 -9.15
N GLY A 674 -15.81 41.90 -9.00
CA GLY A 674 -15.73 42.66 -7.75
C GLY A 674 -14.86 42.02 -6.65
N ARG A 675 -14.04 41.02 -6.99
CA ARG A 675 -13.20 40.28 -6.04
C ARG A 675 -11.72 40.52 -6.32
N LYS A 676 -10.89 40.39 -5.27
CA LYS A 676 -9.44 40.33 -5.39
C LYS A 676 -9.06 38.96 -5.95
N VAL A 677 -8.49 38.92 -7.15
CA VAL A 677 -8.07 37.68 -7.80
C VAL A 677 -6.56 37.53 -7.68
N ILE A 678 -6.12 36.47 -7.00
CA ILE A 678 -4.71 36.05 -6.94
C ILE A 678 -4.50 35.02 -8.03
N CYS A 679 -3.69 35.34 -9.02
CA CYS A 679 -3.41 34.46 -10.15
C CYS A 679 -2.16 33.63 -9.88
N VAL A 680 -2.24 32.32 -10.11
CA VAL A 680 -1.14 31.37 -9.96
C VAL A 680 -0.90 30.69 -11.30
N GLY A 681 0.33 30.79 -11.82
CA GLY A 681 0.67 30.37 -13.18
C GLY A 681 0.33 31.41 -14.24
N ASN A 682 0.33 31.00 -15.50
CA ASN A 682 0.07 31.86 -16.65
C ASN A 682 -1.42 31.90 -17.00
N VAL A 683 -2.22 32.52 -16.13
CA VAL A 683 -3.68 32.58 -16.27
C VAL A 683 -4.21 33.98 -16.59
N ASN A 684 -5.36 34.02 -17.25
CA ASN A 684 -6.09 35.25 -17.57
C ASN A 684 -7.57 35.15 -17.15
N PRO A 685 -7.95 35.57 -15.93
CA PRO A 685 -9.32 35.41 -15.42
C PRO A 685 -10.30 36.24 -16.25
N LYS A 686 -11.43 35.62 -16.66
CA LYS A 686 -12.42 36.27 -17.53
C LYS A 686 -13.03 37.49 -16.83
N GLY A 687 -12.87 38.68 -17.43
CA GLY A 687 -13.47 39.93 -16.95
C GLY A 687 -12.94 40.43 -15.60
N ALA A 688 -11.78 39.94 -15.16
CA ALA A 688 -11.08 40.45 -13.99
C ALA A 688 -9.58 40.64 -14.29
N THR A 689 -8.89 41.40 -13.43
CA THR A 689 -7.45 41.57 -13.50
C THR A 689 -6.80 40.91 -12.29
N CYS A 690 -5.68 40.22 -12.50
CA CYS A 690 -4.88 39.68 -11.40
C CYS A 690 -4.41 40.82 -10.48
N SER A 691 -4.77 40.72 -9.21
CA SER A 691 -4.31 41.64 -8.15
C SER A 691 -2.90 41.28 -7.71
N GLU A 692 -2.60 39.98 -7.68
CA GLU A 692 -1.30 39.39 -7.40
C GLU A 692 -1.07 38.25 -8.39
N THR A 693 0.18 37.98 -8.74
CA THR A 693 0.58 36.93 -9.68
C THR A 693 1.75 36.15 -9.09
N TYR A 694 1.63 34.83 -9.06
CA TYR A 694 2.68 33.94 -8.56
C TYR A 694 2.95 32.83 -9.58
N ASP A 695 4.22 32.48 -9.77
CA ASP A 695 4.63 31.18 -10.29
C ASP A 695 4.78 30.17 -9.12
N LEU A 696 5.14 28.91 -9.41
CA LEU A 696 5.29 27.87 -8.39
C LEU A 696 6.24 28.31 -7.25
N PHE A 697 7.44 28.76 -7.62
CA PHE A 697 8.48 29.12 -6.68
C PHE A 697 8.11 30.33 -5.82
N THR A 698 7.57 31.39 -6.44
CA THR A 698 7.16 32.59 -5.71
C THR A 698 5.94 32.35 -4.83
N LEU A 699 5.05 31.43 -5.19
CA LEU A 699 3.93 31.01 -4.34
C LEU A 699 4.42 30.21 -3.12
N GLN A 700 5.30 29.22 -3.32
CA GLN A 700 5.91 28.47 -2.21
C GLN A 700 6.63 29.41 -1.24
N LYS A 701 7.42 30.35 -1.78
CA LYS A 701 8.09 31.38 -0.99
C LYS A 701 7.09 32.24 -0.22
N LYS A 702 6.02 32.68 -0.88
CA LYS A 702 4.97 33.49 -0.25
C LYS A 702 4.28 32.73 0.88
N TYR A 703 4.00 31.44 0.71
CA TYR A 703 3.44 30.59 1.76
C TYR A 703 4.37 30.55 2.97
N ILE A 704 5.64 30.20 2.75
CA ILE A 704 6.66 30.09 3.80
C ILE A 704 6.86 31.41 4.55
N GLU A 705 6.92 32.55 3.83
CA GLU A 705 7.05 33.87 4.46
C GLU A 705 5.80 34.25 5.28
N THR A 706 4.62 33.77 4.89
CA THR A 706 3.36 34.09 5.56
C THR A 706 3.19 33.27 6.84
N THR A 707 3.63 32.00 6.84
CA THR A 707 3.52 31.09 8.00
C THR A 707 4.77 31.07 8.88
N ASP A 708 5.90 31.67 8.44
CA ASP A 708 7.24 31.51 9.04
C ASP A 708 7.64 30.03 9.24
N THR A 709 7.04 29.12 8.46
CA THR A 709 7.24 27.67 8.64
C THR A 709 8.63 27.26 8.22
N ASN A 710 9.26 26.40 9.02
CA ASN A 710 10.45 25.65 8.66
C ASN A 710 10.11 24.19 8.30
N ARG A 711 8.84 23.80 8.32
CA ARG A 711 8.40 22.42 8.08
C ARG A 711 7.97 22.24 6.63
N PHE A 712 8.40 21.14 6.02
CA PHE A 712 8.19 20.88 4.60
C PHE A 712 7.54 19.51 4.39
N ILE A 713 6.65 19.44 3.40
CA ILE A 713 6.15 18.18 2.85
C ILE A 713 6.73 18.03 1.45
N LEU A 714 7.53 16.99 1.25
CA LEU A 714 8.06 16.64 -0.08
C LEU A 714 7.08 15.71 -0.79
N ILE A 715 6.71 16.08 -2.02
CA ILE A 715 5.71 15.36 -2.83
C ILE A 715 6.28 15.11 -4.22
N ASN A 716 6.06 13.89 -4.71
CA ASN A 716 6.19 13.58 -6.12
C ASN A 716 4.79 13.53 -6.78
N PRO A 717 4.43 14.50 -7.65
CA PRO A 717 3.10 14.60 -8.26
C PRO A 717 2.90 13.62 -9.44
N ASP A 718 3.96 12.95 -9.88
CA ASP A 718 3.87 11.91 -10.92
C ASP A 718 3.17 10.63 -10.41
N ASP A 719 2.87 10.58 -9.10
CA ASP A 719 2.00 9.59 -8.48
C ASP A 719 0.57 9.58 -9.06
N TRP A 720 0.17 10.63 -9.78
CA TRP A 720 -1.07 10.66 -10.55
C TRP A 720 -1.11 9.58 -11.64
N THR A 721 0.04 9.26 -12.21
CA THR A 721 0.19 8.28 -13.30
C THR A 721 0.94 7.02 -12.88
N THR A 722 1.71 7.11 -11.79
CA THR A 722 2.51 6.01 -11.26
C THR A 722 1.66 5.13 -10.36
N LYS A 723 1.47 3.88 -10.77
CA LYS A 723 0.50 2.97 -10.16
C LYS A 723 1.11 1.61 -9.83
N GLN A 724 0.77 1.05 -8.67
CA GLN A 724 1.07 -0.35 -8.39
C GLN A 724 0.06 -1.21 -9.15
N LYS A 725 0.56 -1.99 -10.11
CA LYS A 725 -0.28 -2.76 -11.06
C LYS A 725 -0.80 -4.08 -10.46
N GLU A 726 -0.69 -4.24 -9.15
CA GLU A 726 -1.20 -5.40 -8.45
C GLU A 726 -2.71 -5.31 -8.28
N ALA A 727 -3.34 -6.48 -8.33
CA ALA A 727 -4.77 -6.67 -8.21
C ALA A 727 -5.14 -6.90 -6.74
N TYR A 728 -5.96 -6.03 -6.18
CA TYR A 728 -6.43 -6.10 -4.80
C TYR A 728 -7.93 -6.30 -4.75
N LYS A 729 -8.39 -7.14 -3.83
CA LYS A 729 -9.81 -7.34 -3.58
C LYS A 729 -10.16 -6.64 -2.26
N PRO A 730 -11.03 -5.62 -2.28
CA PRO A 730 -11.46 -4.95 -1.05
C PRO A 730 -12.16 -5.91 -0.10
N ASP A 731 -11.95 -5.70 1.20
CA ASP A 731 -12.54 -6.55 2.23
C ASP A 731 -14.00 -6.18 2.47
N LYS A 732 -14.34 -4.88 2.46
CA LYS A 732 -15.68 -4.40 2.83
C LYS A 732 -16.57 -4.06 1.64
N SER A 733 -16.03 -3.57 0.53
CA SER A 733 -16.86 -3.16 -0.61
C SER A 733 -17.41 -4.33 -1.45
N HIS A 734 -17.01 -5.59 -1.14
CA HIS A 734 -17.34 -6.80 -1.91
C HIS A 734 -17.15 -6.63 -3.44
N GLY A 735 -16.26 -5.71 -3.83
CA GLY A 735 -16.11 -5.21 -5.19
C GLY A 735 -15.28 -6.12 -6.10
N ASP A 736 -15.25 -5.73 -7.37
CA ASP A 736 -14.32 -6.24 -8.36
C ASP A 736 -12.87 -5.91 -7.96
N ILE A 737 -11.92 -6.62 -8.57
CA ILE A 737 -10.50 -6.38 -8.36
C ILE A 737 -10.16 -4.92 -8.69
N ILE A 738 -9.47 -4.26 -7.77
CA ILE A 738 -8.91 -2.92 -7.91
C ILE A 738 -7.47 -3.07 -8.36
N SER A 739 -7.10 -2.37 -9.40
CA SER A 739 -5.76 -2.37 -9.98
C SER A 739 -5.34 -0.94 -10.21
N ASP A 740 -4.28 -0.48 -9.54
CA ASP A 740 -3.74 0.90 -9.53
C ASP A 740 -3.67 1.52 -8.11
N LEU A 741 -3.43 0.69 -7.09
CA LEU A 741 -3.20 1.18 -5.73
C LEU A 741 -1.96 2.10 -5.66
N TYR A 742 -1.97 2.94 -4.62
CA TYR A 742 -0.92 3.91 -4.30
C TYR A 742 -0.66 4.97 -5.38
N THR A 743 -1.71 5.29 -6.14
CA THR A 743 -1.77 6.47 -7.00
C THR A 743 -2.34 7.66 -6.22
N LYS A 744 -2.04 8.88 -6.66
CA LYS A 744 -2.70 10.14 -6.23
C LYS A 744 -2.59 10.46 -4.73
N ALA A 745 -1.63 9.89 -4.00
CA ALA A 745 -1.34 10.21 -2.60
C ALA A 745 -1.07 11.70 -2.38
N SER A 746 -0.48 12.37 -3.38
CA SER A 746 -0.24 13.80 -3.45
C SER A 746 -1.49 14.65 -3.23
N LEU A 747 -2.70 14.16 -3.54
CA LEU A 747 -3.95 14.87 -3.26
C LEU A 747 -4.16 15.16 -1.76
N THR A 748 -3.68 14.28 -0.88
CA THR A 748 -3.83 14.41 0.57
C THR A 748 -2.86 15.43 1.17
N SER A 749 -1.76 15.71 0.47
CA SER A 749 -0.70 16.58 0.95
C SER A 749 -1.16 18.02 1.20
N THR A 750 -2.06 18.53 0.35
CA THR A 750 -2.59 19.90 0.46
C THR A 750 -3.38 20.11 1.74
N ARG A 751 -4.10 19.08 2.17
CA ARG A 751 -4.84 19.07 3.42
C ARG A 751 -3.88 19.07 4.61
N LEU A 752 -2.86 18.22 4.58
CA LEU A 752 -1.82 18.16 5.63
C LEU A 752 -1.06 19.48 5.74
N ALA A 753 -0.66 20.05 4.60
CA ALA A 753 0.01 21.33 4.51
C ALA A 753 -0.82 22.46 5.13
N GLY A 754 -2.11 22.54 4.78
CA GLY A 754 -3.02 23.54 5.33
C GLY A 754 -3.31 23.34 6.82
N LEU A 755 -3.39 22.08 7.28
CA LEU A 755 -3.64 21.73 8.69
C LEU A 755 -2.46 22.04 9.60
N LYS A 756 -1.25 21.79 9.11
CA LYS A 756 -0.02 21.89 9.91
C LYS A 756 0.79 23.14 9.60
N GLU A 757 0.32 23.97 8.67
CA GLU A 757 1.05 25.12 8.11
C GLU A 757 2.43 24.72 7.56
N GLU A 758 2.50 23.57 6.91
CA GLU A 758 3.72 23.02 6.31
C GLU A 758 3.79 23.42 4.82
N ALA A 759 5.00 23.74 4.34
CA ALA A 759 5.18 24.16 2.96
C ALA A 759 5.34 22.95 2.04
N LEU A 760 4.65 22.95 0.90
CA LEU A 760 4.77 21.90 -0.10
C LEU A 760 5.98 22.13 -1.01
N ILE A 761 6.83 21.11 -1.11
CA ILE A 761 7.95 21.05 -2.06
C ILE A 761 7.62 19.95 -3.09
N ILE A 762 7.63 20.33 -4.36
CA ILE A 762 7.33 19.44 -5.48
C ILE A 762 8.65 18.96 -6.09
N THR A 763 8.74 17.66 -6.36
CA THR A 763 9.88 17.06 -7.09
C THR A 763 9.37 16.00 -8.07
N HIS A 764 9.93 15.93 -9.28
CA HIS A 764 9.64 14.87 -10.26
C HIS A 764 10.79 13.87 -10.38
N GLU A 765 11.81 14.04 -9.55
CA GLU A 765 12.97 13.19 -9.58
C GLU A 765 12.59 11.78 -9.09
N THR A 766 13.22 10.78 -9.71
CA THR A 766 12.88 9.36 -9.50
C THR A 766 13.97 8.59 -8.75
N THR A 767 15.15 9.18 -8.59
CA THR A 767 16.25 8.63 -7.82
C THR A 767 16.45 9.42 -6.53
N MET A 768 16.95 8.76 -5.48
CA MET A 768 17.13 9.39 -4.18
C MET A 768 18.14 10.56 -4.26
N GLU A 769 19.20 10.38 -5.03
CA GLU A 769 20.25 11.37 -5.23
C GLU A 769 19.73 12.62 -5.95
N GLU A 770 18.90 12.44 -6.99
CA GLU A 770 18.29 13.56 -7.71
C GLU A 770 17.23 14.27 -6.84
N VAL A 771 16.39 13.51 -6.13
CA VAL A 771 15.37 14.05 -5.20
C VAL A 771 16.02 14.90 -4.11
N ASP A 772 17.09 14.40 -3.49
CA ASP A 772 17.79 15.15 -2.46
C ASP A 772 18.46 16.41 -3.02
N GLN A 773 19.13 16.29 -4.17
CA GLN A 773 19.76 17.43 -4.82
C GLN A 773 18.72 18.53 -5.16
N ASP A 774 17.56 18.15 -5.68
CA ASP A 774 16.46 19.06 -6.00
C ASP A 774 15.86 19.70 -4.74
N PHE A 775 15.57 18.90 -3.70
CA PHE A 775 15.08 19.38 -2.41
C PHE A 775 16.05 20.39 -1.79
N THR A 776 17.34 20.04 -1.68
CA THR A 776 18.39 20.88 -1.10
C THR A 776 18.51 22.22 -1.83
N GLN A 777 18.53 22.20 -3.16
CA GLN A 777 18.58 23.42 -3.97
C GLN A 777 17.33 24.27 -3.78
N THR A 778 16.16 23.64 -3.72
CA THR A 778 14.88 24.31 -3.55
C THR A 778 14.77 24.97 -2.17
N ILE A 779 15.13 24.27 -1.10
CA ILE A 779 15.17 24.82 0.27
C ILE A 779 16.17 25.98 0.37
N HIS A 780 17.38 25.84 -0.19
CA HIS A 780 18.36 26.94 -0.16
C HIS A 780 17.84 28.20 -0.86
N ARG A 781 17.03 28.05 -1.92
CA ARG A 781 16.41 29.18 -2.63
C ARG A 781 15.22 29.77 -1.88
N LEU A 782 14.37 28.94 -1.26
CA LEU A 782 13.18 29.37 -0.53
C LEU A 782 13.51 29.96 0.85
N ARG A 783 14.50 29.39 1.53
CA ARG A 783 14.93 29.72 2.89
C ARG A 783 16.46 29.77 2.98
N PRO A 784 17.10 30.80 2.40
CA PRO A 784 18.55 30.97 2.48
C PRO A 784 19.07 31.22 3.91
N ASP A 785 18.17 31.51 4.86
CA ASP A 785 18.46 31.61 6.29
C ASP A 785 18.53 30.25 7.01
N LEU A 786 18.00 29.20 6.39
CA LEU A 786 18.17 27.83 6.85
C LEU A 786 19.49 27.29 6.31
N ARG A 787 20.32 26.76 7.22
CA ARG A 787 21.50 26.01 6.85
C ARG A 787 21.17 24.53 7.00
N LEU A 788 21.20 23.82 5.88
CA LEU A 788 21.27 22.37 5.87
C LEU A 788 22.67 22.01 6.40
N GLY A 789 22.74 21.37 7.57
CA GLY A 789 24.00 21.00 8.20
C GLY A 789 24.35 19.55 7.92
N ASP A 790 25.50 19.31 7.29
CA ASP A 790 26.04 17.96 7.10
C ASP A 790 26.45 17.39 8.47
N THR A 791 25.66 16.48 9.03
CA THR A 791 26.09 15.72 10.20
C THR A 791 26.84 14.48 9.73
N GLN A 792 28.01 14.20 10.32
CA GLN A 792 28.69 12.93 10.10
C GLN A 792 28.18 11.94 11.14
N CYS A 793 27.35 10.97 10.70
CA CYS A 793 27.00 9.80 11.49
C CYS A 793 28.26 9.16 12.10
N ARG A 794 28.29 8.97 13.42
CA ARG A 794 29.31 8.11 14.03
C ARG A 794 28.90 6.65 13.91
N ALA A 795 29.86 5.74 14.03
CA ALA A 795 29.64 4.30 13.95
C ALA A 795 28.67 3.73 15.02
N ASP A 796 28.22 4.58 15.94
CA ASP A 796 27.42 4.24 17.11
C ASP A 796 26.04 4.93 17.09
N ASP A 797 25.77 5.79 16.10
CA ASP A 797 24.48 6.47 15.96
C ASP A 797 23.50 5.59 15.16
N ASP A 798 22.28 5.41 15.67
CA ASP A 798 21.16 4.75 14.98
C ASP A 798 20.53 5.70 13.95
N CYS A 799 21.38 6.28 13.11
CA CYS A 799 20.92 6.91 11.87
C CYS A 799 20.50 5.78 10.94
N ALA A 800 19.42 5.97 10.18
CA ALA A 800 18.78 4.98 9.30
C ALA A 800 19.70 4.45 8.16
N THR A 801 20.83 3.87 8.51
CA THR A 801 22.01 3.70 7.67
C THR A 801 21.91 2.39 6.89
N GLY A 802 21.61 2.50 5.60
CA GLY A 802 22.65 2.48 4.55
C GLY A 802 23.71 1.37 4.53
N PHE A 803 23.62 0.30 5.32
CA PHE A 803 24.56 -0.83 5.23
C PHE A 803 24.05 -1.85 4.21
N ARG A 804 24.86 -2.14 3.19
CA ARG A 804 24.54 -3.19 2.20
C ARG A 804 24.96 -4.55 2.75
N GLU A 805 23.99 -5.32 3.24
CA GLU A 805 24.20 -6.72 3.66
C GLU A 805 24.19 -7.64 2.44
N ILE A 806 25.24 -8.44 2.25
CA ILE A 806 25.31 -9.46 1.19
C ILE A 806 25.47 -10.83 1.83
N THR A 807 24.43 -11.65 1.75
CA THR A 807 24.45 -13.05 2.19
C THR A 807 24.46 -13.97 0.98
N LYS A 808 25.42 -14.90 0.89
CA LYS A 808 25.44 -15.97 -0.13
C LYS A 808 25.74 -17.33 0.52
N THR A 809 25.12 -18.38 -0.02
CA THR A 809 25.20 -19.76 0.48
C THR A 809 26.18 -20.60 -0.35
N PHE A 810 26.84 -21.59 0.27
CA PHE A 810 27.98 -22.31 -0.33
C PHE A 810 27.78 -23.83 -0.44
N LYS A 811 28.60 -24.48 -1.28
CA LYS A 811 28.87 -25.92 -1.25
C LYS A 811 30.39 -26.13 -1.17
N ASN A 812 30.87 -26.96 -0.23
CA ASN A 812 32.30 -27.20 -0.02
C ASN A 812 32.73 -28.67 -0.19
N TYR A 813 34.00 -28.88 -0.58
CA TYR A 813 34.77 -30.13 -0.52
C TYR A 813 36.27 -29.84 -0.18
N GLY A 814 36.73 -30.03 1.06
CA GLY A 814 38.17 -30.17 1.38
C GLY A 814 38.79 -29.18 2.41
N ASN A 815 40.11 -28.96 2.32
CA ASN A 815 40.92 -28.09 3.20
C ASN A 815 41.07 -26.63 2.69
N LYS A 816 40.34 -26.30 1.62
CA LYS A 816 40.34 -25.01 0.92
C LYS A 816 38.89 -24.67 0.57
N ILE A 817 38.46 -23.45 0.84
CA ILE A 817 37.20 -22.87 0.33
C ILE A 817 37.58 -21.74 -0.62
N THR A 818 37.06 -21.75 -1.84
CA THR A 818 37.23 -20.66 -2.81
C THR A 818 35.88 -20.02 -3.12
N TYR A 819 35.84 -18.69 -3.13
CA TYR A 819 34.68 -17.87 -3.46
C TYR A 819 35.02 -16.83 -4.51
N THR A 820 34.33 -16.84 -5.65
CA THR A 820 34.49 -15.78 -6.66
C THR A 820 33.64 -14.57 -6.27
N PHE A 821 34.30 -13.49 -5.84
CA PHE A 821 33.69 -12.20 -5.53
C PHE A 821 33.58 -11.33 -6.79
N ASP A 822 32.35 -11.09 -7.24
CA ASP A 822 32.02 -10.39 -8.49
C ASP A 822 31.41 -9.01 -8.17
N TYR A 823 32.25 -8.05 -7.75
CA TYR A 823 31.82 -6.68 -7.44
C TYR A 823 31.73 -5.82 -8.71
N PRO A 824 30.76 -4.88 -8.82
CA PRO A 824 30.62 -4.03 -10.01
C PRO A 824 31.66 -2.90 -10.09
N ASP A 825 32.17 -2.39 -8.98
CA ASP A 825 32.94 -1.13 -8.97
C ASP A 825 34.31 -1.24 -8.26
N GLY A 826 35.32 -1.73 -8.98
CA GLY A 826 36.75 -1.56 -8.64
C GLY A 826 37.36 -2.43 -7.51
N ASP A 827 38.67 -2.26 -7.30
CA ASP A 827 39.45 -2.92 -6.23
C ASP A 827 39.15 -2.27 -4.87
N ILE A 828 38.85 -3.08 -3.84
CA ILE A 828 38.52 -2.61 -2.49
C ILE A 828 39.79 -2.47 -1.64
N PRO A 829 40.17 -1.26 -1.17
CA PRO A 829 41.32 -1.11 -0.29
C PRO A 829 41.08 -1.82 1.05
N LEU A 830 42.00 -2.68 1.49
CA LEU A 830 41.84 -3.47 2.72
C LEU A 830 41.71 -2.64 4.02
N LYS A 831 42.16 -1.38 3.98
CA LYS A 831 41.98 -0.40 5.07
C LYS A 831 40.53 0.05 5.26
N ASP A 832 39.69 -0.13 4.24
CA ASP A 832 38.29 0.28 4.25
C ASP A 832 37.39 -0.89 4.70
N ILE A 833 38.00 -2.02 5.09
CA ILE A 833 37.35 -3.21 5.63
C ILE A 833 37.49 -3.21 7.13
N SER A 834 36.42 -2.85 7.84
CA SER A 834 36.44 -2.76 9.30
C SER A 834 36.48 -4.14 9.99
N ASN A 835 35.84 -5.15 9.41
CA ASN A 835 35.88 -6.53 9.90
C ASN A 835 35.63 -7.52 8.75
N ILE A 836 36.15 -8.74 8.90
CA ILE A 836 35.74 -9.90 8.08
C ILE A 836 35.51 -11.05 9.05
N GLU A 837 34.26 -11.44 9.22
CA GLU A 837 33.88 -12.56 10.09
C GLU A 837 33.63 -13.81 9.24
N PHE A 838 34.01 -14.97 9.76
CA PHE A 838 33.67 -16.26 9.16
C PHE A 838 33.26 -17.22 10.29
N GLN A 839 32.10 -17.84 10.15
CA GLN A 839 31.72 -18.97 10.99
C GLN A 839 31.89 -20.25 10.17
N MET A 840 32.87 -21.08 10.54
CA MET A 840 33.17 -22.34 9.85
C MET A 840 33.47 -23.44 10.86
N ILE A 841 33.10 -24.68 10.53
CA ILE A 841 33.42 -25.85 11.35
C ILE A 841 34.67 -26.51 10.76
N VAL A 842 35.70 -26.74 11.59
CA VAL A 842 36.93 -27.43 11.17
C VAL A 842 37.00 -28.77 11.88
N THR A 843 37.08 -29.87 11.12
CA THR A 843 37.32 -31.18 11.73
C THR A 843 38.80 -31.39 12.03
N ASP A 844 39.06 -32.12 13.10
CA ASP A 844 40.38 -32.61 13.51
C ASP A 844 41.37 -31.50 13.92
N CYS A 845 40.88 -30.36 14.45
CA CYS A 845 41.77 -29.41 15.13
C CYS A 845 41.83 -29.64 16.65
N ASP A 846 43.04 -29.51 17.20
CA ASP A 846 43.31 -29.49 18.64
C ASP A 846 44.34 -28.38 18.88
N GLY A 847 43.94 -27.31 19.56
CA GLY A 847 44.76 -26.10 19.74
C GLY A 847 44.56 -25.03 18.66
N TRP A 848 45.61 -24.28 18.35
CA TRP A 848 45.57 -23.16 17.40
C TRP A 848 45.77 -23.64 15.97
N VAL A 849 44.94 -23.19 15.03
CA VAL A 849 45.08 -23.50 13.60
C VAL A 849 45.41 -22.24 12.82
N ASP A 850 46.43 -22.32 11.96
CA ASP A 850 46.78 -21.27 11.01
C ASP A 850 45.86 -21.35 9.77
N VAL A 851 45.23 -20.22 9.47
CA VAL A 851 44.34 -20.00 8.32
C VAL A 851 44.95 -18.95 7.40
N GLU A 852 45.13 -19.32 6.13
CA GLU A 852 45.65 -18.45 5.08
C GLU A 852 44.50 -17.93 4.21
N PHE A 853 44.48 -16.61 3.98
CA PHE A 853 43.53 -15.95 3.08
C PHE A 853 44.23 -15.53 1.80
N TYR A 854 43.66 -15.88 0.66
CA TYR A 854 44.15 -15.47 -0.66
C TYR A 854 43.06 -14.73 -1.42
N ASN A 855 43.44 -13.74 -2.22
CA ASN A 855 42.60 -13.13 -3.25
C ASN A 855 43.30 -13.32 -4.59
N ASN A 856 42.64 -13.96 -5.56
CA ASN A 856 43.20 -14.31 -6.86
C ASN A 856 44.55 -15.06 -6.73
N ASP A 857 44.57 -16.07 -5.85
CA ASP A 857 45.76 -16.86 -5.50
C ASP A 857 46.93 -16.08 -4.88
N VAL A 858 46.76 -14.79 -4.55
CA VAL A 858 47.73 -13.98 -3.81
C VAL A 858 47.37 -13.98 -2.33
N LYS A 859 48.29 -14.44 -1.47
CA LYS A 859 48.09 -14.46 -0.01
C LYS A 859 47.95 -13.02 0.52
N VAL A 860 46.75 -12.69 0.99
CA VAL A 860 46.38 -11.38 1.56
C VAL A 860 46.83 -11.29 3.01
N THR A 861 46.49 -12.30 3.80
CA THR A 861 46.83 -12.36 5.23
C THR A 861 46.84 -13.81 5.74
N GLU A 862 47.33 -13.98 6.96
CA GLU A 862 47.33 -15.23 7.71
C GLU A 862 46.93 -14.93 9.14
N SER A 863 46.09 -15.77 9.72
CA SER A 863 45.70 -15.68 11.11
C SER A 863 45.79 -17.05 11.76
N SER A 864 46.13 -17.07 13.04
CA SER A 864 45.91 -18.24 13.87
C SER A 864 44.60 -18.04 14.62
N ALA A 865 43.81 -19.10 14.80
CA ALA A 865 42.67 -19.05 15.69
C ALA A 865 42.59 -20.33 16.51
N GLU A 866 42.22 -20.17 17.78
CA GLU A 866 42.15 -21.27 18.74
C GLU A 866 40.87 -22.06 18.54
N CYS A 867 41.01 -23.36 18.53
CA CYS A 867 39.87 -24.26 18.51
C CYS A 867 39.24 -24.29 19.93
N GLU A 868 38.17 -23.51 20.16
CA GLU A 868 37.31 -23.56 21.38
C GLU A 868 36.14 -24.57 21.31
N LYS A 869 36.08 -25.55 22.23
CA LYS A 869 34.99 -26.54 22.28
C LYS A 869 33.67 -25.92 22.75
N ASP A 870 32.64 -25.90 21.90
CA ASP A 870 31.29 -25.50 22.30
C ASP A 870 30.64 -26.57 23.23
N PRO A 871 30.26 -26.24 24.48
CA PRO A 871 29.66 -27.19 25.41
C PRO A 871 28.16 -27.48 25.18
N PHE A 872 27.46 -26.79 24.27
CA PHE A 872 25.99 -26.85 24.18
C PHE A 872 25.42 -27.89 23.19
N ILE A 873 26.24 -28.61 22.43
CA ILE A 873 25.75 -29.61 21.45
C ILE A 873 25.77 -31.01 22.07
N ARG A 874 24.64 -31.43 22.67
CA ARG A 874 24.45 -32.81 23.15
C ARG A 874 24.33 -33.80 21.97
N SER A 875 25.03 -34.92 22.12
CA SER A 875 25.23 -35.99 21.15
C SER A 875 23.95 -36.52 20.49
N PHE A 876 23.91 -36.51 19.16
CA PHE A 876 23.03 -37.38 18.37
C PHE A 876 23.66 -38.77 18.24
N ALA A 877 22.89 -39.81 18.55
CA ALA A 877 23.36 -41.20 18.54
C ALA A 877 23.69 -41.66 17.12
N GLY A 878 24.97 -41.89 16.82
CA GLY A 878 25.43 -42.50 15.56
C GLY A 878 26.72 -41.91 14.99
N TYR A 879 27.06 -40.68 15.38
CA TYR A 879 28.31 -40.02 14.98
C TYR A 879 29.18 -39.80 16.22
N LYS A 880 30.44 -40.27 16.19
CA LYS A 880 31.45 -39.75 17.12
C LYS A 880 31.67 -38.29 16.72
N SER A 881 31.12 -37.36 17.50
CA SER A 881 31.35 -35.93 17.33
C SER A 881 32.86 -35.66 17.37
N VAL A 882 33.41 -35.27 16.22
CA VAL A 882 34.61 -34.43 16.20
C VAL A 882 34.15 -33.07 16.74
N SER A 883 34.96 -32.43 17.58
CA SER A 883 34.61 -31.19 18.29
C SER A 883 34.43 -30.02 17.33
N ASP A 884 33.40 -29.22 17.56
CA ASP A 884 33.10 -27.99 16.80
C ASP A 884 33.83 -26.79 17.43
N TYR A 885 34.38 -25.92 16.58
CA TYR A 885 35.29 -24.83 16.96
C TYR A 885 34.97 -23.54 16.18
N GLN A 886 34.91 -22.37 16.85
CA GLN A 886 34.67 -21.05 16.23
C GLN A 886 35.99 -20.26 16.06
N LEU A 887 36.17 -19.53 14.95
CA LEU A 887 37.37 -18.71 14.69
C LEU A 887 36.98 -17.22 14.65
N LEU A 888 37.48 -16.40 15.57
CA LEU A 888 37.31 -14.93 15.59
C LEU A 888 38.57 -14.22 15.06
N PHE A 889 38.42 -13.39 14.03
CA PHE A 889 39.54 -12.68 13.38
C PHE A 889 39.68 -11.22 13.84
N ARG A 890 40.92 -10.75 14.02
CA ARG A 890 41.29 -9.31 14.09
C ARG A 890 42.59 -9.09 13.32
N SER A 891 42.54 -8.33 12.24
CA SER A 891 43.68 -8.07 11.34
C SER A 891 44.83 -7.30 11.99
N GLY A 892 46.06 -7.81 11.82
CA GLY A 892 47.31 -7.12 12.15
C GLY A 892 48.43 -7.48 11.17
N GLY A 893 48.37 -7.02 9.92
CA GLY A 893 49.49 -7.15 8.96
C GLY A 893 49.09 -7.13 7.48
N ASN A 894 49.49 -6.07 6.77
CA ASN A 894 49.10 -5.72 5.39
C ASN A 894 49.80 -6.51 4.27
N LYS A 895 49.07 -6.92 3.21
CA LYS A 895 49.51 -6.85 1.78
C LYS A 895 48.31 -6.72 0.79
N GLY A 896 48.14 -5.53 0.19
CA GLY A 896 47.34 -5.27 -1.04
C GLY A 896 45.84 -4.92 -0.83
N PRO A 897 45.13 -4.36 -1.83
CA PRO A 897 43.65 -4.28 -1.89
C PRO A 897 43.02 -5.63 -2.29
N LEU A 898 41.75 -5.87 -1.93
CA LEU A 898 40.98 -7.01 -2.43
C LEU A 898 40.51 -6.71 -3.86
N GLN A 899 40.94 -7.53 -4.81
CA GLN A 899 40.52 -7.43 -6.20
C GLN A 899 39.28 -8.29 -6.46
N LYS A 900 38.56 -7.97 -7.52
CA LYS A 900 37.51 -8.82 -8.08
C LYS A 900 38.08 -10.19 -8.46
N GLY A 901 37.40 -11.28 -8.05
CA GLY A 901 37.81 -12.65 -8.33
C GLY A 901 37.84 -13.55 -7.09
N ASP A 902 38.71 -14.55 -7.07
CA ASP A 902 38.62 -15.68 -6.15
C ASP A 902 39.24 -15.37 -4.78
N LEU A 903 38.40 -15.16 -3.77
CA LEU A 903 38.78 -15.19 -2.36
C LEU A 903 38.84 -16.64 -1.86
N THR A 904 40.03 -17.10 -1.52
CA THR A 904 40.29 -18.42 -0.98
C THR A 904 40.62 -18.36 0.50
N ILE A 905 40.04 -19.27 1.29
CA ILE A 905 40.47 -19.59 2.66
C ILE A 905 41.09 -20.98 2.65
N LYS A 906 42.26 -21.15 3.25
CA LYS A 906 42.98 -22.42 3.27
C LYS A 906 43.56 -22.70 4.66
N LEU A 907 43.37 -23.92 5.16
CA LEU A 907 44.04 -24.39 6.37
C LEU A 907 45.49 -24.76 6.05
N LYS A 908 46.42 -24.28 6.85
CA LYS A 908 47.86 -24.57 6.69
C LYS A 908 48.21 -25.99 7.14
N GLU A 909 47.51 -26.46 8.17
CA GLU A 909 47.64 -27.80 8.72
C GLU A 909 46.61 -28.77 8.12
N PRO A 910 46.81 -30.10 8.20
CA PRO A 910 45.86 -31.09 7.71
C PRO A 910 44.55 -31.01 8.50
N GLY A 911 43.48 -30.56 7.85
CA GLY A 911 42.13 -30.48 8.40
C GLY A 911 41.11 -30.33 7.27
N THR A 912 39.86 -30.73 7.51
CA THR A 912 38.77 -30.53 6.54
C THR A 912 37.84 -29.46 7.08
N ILE A 913 37.51 -28.47 6.26
CA ILE A 913 36.49 -27.48 6.63
C ILE A 913 35.13 -28.09 6.29
N LEU A 914 34.35 -28.44 7.32
CA LEU A 914 32.97 -28.86 7.15
C LEU A 914 32.04 -27.65 7.31
N ILE A 915 30.99 -27.58 6.50
CA ILE A 915 29.89 -26.65 6.71
C ILE A 915 28.72 -27.54 7.13
N GLY A 916 28.26 -27.43 8.37
CA GLY A 916 27.31 -28.38 8.95
C GLY A 916 25.88 -28.14 8.47
N GLU A 917 25.24 -29.13 7.83
CA GLU A 917 23.92 -29.10 7.17
C GLU A 917 22.69 -28.78 8.08
N LYS A 918 22.83 -28.10 9.21
CA LYS A 918 21.68 -27.75 10.07
C LYS A 918 21.09 -26.39 9.71
N LYS A 919 20.32 -26.34 8.62
CA LYS A 919 19.30 -25.31 8.30
C LYS A 919 19.71 -23.82 8.37
N ARG A 920 20.98 -23.49 8.53
CA ARG A 920 21.58 -22.15 8.38
C ARG A 920 23.03 -22.35 7.90
N ASP A 921 23.18 -22.70 6.62
CA ASP A 921 24.48 -22.91 5.96
C ASP A 921 25.08 -21.57 5.48
N ASP A 922 25.10 -20.55 6.34
CA ASP A 922 25.51 -19.21 5.97
C ASP A 922 26.90 -18.90 6.55
N VAL A 923 27.94 -19.00 5.71
CA VAL A 923 29.18 -18.29 6.03
C VAL A 923 28.91 -16.81 5.77
N LYS A 924 28.61 -16.06 6.83
CA LYS A 924 28.30 -14.63 6.76
C LYS A 924 29.60 -13.84 6.61
N ILE A 925 29.82 -13.25 5.44
CA ILE A 925 30.89 -12.26 5.25
C ILE A 925 30.27 -10.87 5.42
N GLU A 926 30.44 -10.27 6.59
CA GLU A 926 30.03 -8.88 6.80
C GLU A 926 31.11 -7.93 6.28
N PHE A 927 30.76 -7.11 5.29
CA PHE A 927 31.59 -6.02 4.79
C PHE A 927 30.91 -4.70 5.13
N LYS A 928 31.56 -3.87 5.95
CA LYS A 928 31.11 -2.49 6.20
C LYS A 928 32.08 -1.54 5.51
N GLU A 929 31.71 -1.12 4.31
CA GLU A 929 32.36 0.00 3.61
C GLU A 929 31.92 1.32 4.24
N SER A 930 32.86 2.17 4.61
CA SER A 930 32.58 3.60 4.72
C SER A 930 32.74 4.17 3.31
N LEU A 931 31.65 4.35 2.57
CA LEU A 931 31.67 4.99 1.25
C LEU A 931 32.06 6.47 1.40
N GLN A 932 33.34 6.78 1.26
CA GLN A 932 33.78 8.13 0.88
C GLN A 932 34.87 8.08 -0.18
N LYS A 933 34.46 8.33 -1.42
CA LYS A 933 35.17 9.18 -2.39
C LYS A 933 34.09 9.84 -3.27
N GLU A 934 33.93 11.15 -3.07
CA GLU A 934 32.99 12.09 -3.73
C GLU A 934 32.43 11.67 -5.11
N PRO A 935 31.12 11.90 -5.41
CA PRO A 935 30.36 13.10 -5.02
C PRO A 935 28.99 12.86 -4.34
N TRP A 936 28.69 13.73 -3.37
CA TRP A 936 27.37 14.28 -2.98
C TRP A 936 26.23 13.26 -2.81
N SER A 937 26.15 12.67 -1.61
CA SER A 937 24.98 11.94 -1.07
C SER A 937 24.63 12.60 0.26
N CYS A 938 23.38 13.06 0.41
CA CYS A 938 22.87 13.68 1.62
C CYS A 938 22.29 12.61 2.52
N ASP A 939 23.05 12.27 3.55
CA ASP A 939 22.65 11.26 4.53
C ASP A 939 22.34 11.87 5.91
N ASP A 940 22.13 13.20 6.06
CA ASP A 940 21.65 13.79 7.33
C ASP A 940 21.03 15.21 7.17
N CYS A 941 19.73 15.29 6.87
CA CYS A 941 18.98 16.56 6.91
C CYS A 941 18.52 16.91 8.33
N VAL A 942 19.33 17.65 9.10
CA VAL A 942 18.81 18.45 10.24
C VAL A 942 19.11 19.92 10.02
N LEU A 943 18.03 20.70 9.93
CA LEU A 943 18.04 22.14 9.65
C LEU A 943 18.36 22.92 10.93
N GLU A 944 19.55 23.52 11.00
CA GLU A 944 19.89 24.50 12.03
C GLU A 944 19.65 25.93 11.53
N LYS A 945 18.86 26.69 12.28
CA LYS A 945 18.57 28.11 12.02
C LYS A 945 19.79 28.97 12.35
N LYS A 946 20.20 29.84 11.42
CA LYS A 946 20.92 31.07 11.78
C LYS A 946 20.39 32.27 10.98
N SER A 947 19.51 33.04 11.62
CA SER A 947 19.30 34.45 11.26
C SER A 947 18.70 35.23 12.44
N ASP A 948 19.61 35.89 13.14
CA ASP A 948 19.54 37.26 13.69
C ASP A 948 18.43 37.68 14.67
N LYS A 949 18.57 37.20 15.90
CA LYS A 949 18.62 38.04 17.15
C LYS A 949 18.84 37.26 18.45
N LYS A 950 19.24 35.99 18.38
CA LYS A 950 19.38 35.14 19.57
C LYS A 950 20.86 34.92 19.84
N VAL A 951 21.40 35.79 20.69
CA VAL A 951 22.69 35.59 21.34
C VAL A 951 22.56 34.29 22.11
N ASP A 952 23.36 33.27 21.80
CA ASP A 952 23.70 32.25 22.79
C ASP A 952 24.24 33.02 24.00
N ARG A 953 23.37 33.32 24.97
CA ARG A 953 23.76 34.02 26.18
C ARG A 953 24.51 33.00 27.03
N LYS A 954 25.77 32.77 26.66
CA LYS A 954 26.75 32.11 27.51
C LYS A 954 26.99 33.02 28.70
N ILE A 955 26.20 32.83 29.75
CA ILE A 955 26.41 33.51 31.04
C ILE A 955 27.38 32.63 31.81
N THR A 956 28.67 32.93 31.71
CA THR A 956 29.68 32.25 32.53
C THR A 956 29.74 32.92 33.90
N LYS A 957 29.62 32.14 34.96
CA LYS A 957 29.93 32.59 36.32
C LYS A 957 30.97 31.69 36.94
N THR A 958 31.95 32.30 37.57
CA THR A 958 33.11 31.63 38.13
C THR A 958 33.12 31.75 39.64
N ALA A 959 33.37 30.64 40.35
CA ALA A 959 33.56 30.65 41.80
C ALA A 959 34.76 29.80 42.21
N THR A 960 35.36 30.18 43.34
CA THR A 960 36.56 29.54 43.90
C THR A 960 36.31 29.26 45.39
N ASP A 961 36.58 28.02 45.81
CA ASP A 961 36.77 27.56 47.21
C ASP A 961 35.59 27.75 48.19
N LYS A 962 34.50 26.98 48.00
CA LYS A 962 33.42 26.79 48.99
C LYS A 962 32.80 25.39 48.87
N ARG A 963 32.34 24.81 50.00
CA ARG A 963 31.52 23.57 50.03
C ARG A 963 30.22 23.69 49.22
N GLU A 964 29.82 24.93 48.93
CA GLU A 964 28.60 25.25 48.21
C GLU A 964 28.84 26.49 47.34
N VAL A 965 28.57 26.35 46.04
CA VAL A 965 28.70 27.43 45.05
C VAL A 965 27.31 27.77 44.54
N SER A 966 26.95 29.06 44.51
CA SER A 966 25.67 29.51 43.96
C SER A 966 25.89 30.51 42.83
N PHE A 967 25.16 30.29 41.74
CA PHE A 967 25.10 31.11 40.55
C PHE A 967 23.70 31.72 40.44
N THR A 968 23.61 32.97 39.99
CA THR A 968 22.33 33.60 39.71
C THR A 968 22.35 34.10 38.27
N PHE A 969 21.41 33.60 37.48
CA PHE A 969 21.19 33.93 36.09
C PHE A 969 19.99 34.88 35.99
N SER A 970 20.22 36.07 35.44
CA SER A 970 19.17 37.07 35.18
C SER A 970 18.93 37.20 33.67
N ASP A 971 17.79 37.77 33.29
CA ASP A 971 17.32 37.96 31.90
C ASP A 971 16.96 36.65 31.16
N LEU A 972 16.42 35.66 31.88
CA LEU A 972 15.90 34.44 31.27
C LEU A 972 14.47 34.64 30.76
N ASN A 973 14.13 33.95 29.66
CA ASN A 973 12.76 33.84 29.18
C ASN A 973 12.17 32.51 29.67
N PRO A 974 11.16 32.50 30.55
CA PRO A 974 10.55 31.27 31.08
C PRO A 974 9.98 30.35 29.99
N ALA A 975 9.74 30.86 28.78
CA ALA A 975 9.24 30.06 27.65
C ALA A 975 10.31 29.18 26.99
N ASN A 976 11.60 29.35 27.31
CA ASN A 976 12.69 28.58 26.68
C ASN A 976 13.14 27.41 27.55
N ASP A 977 13.68 26.36 26.90
CA ASP A 977 14.40 25.29 27.59
C ASP A 977 15.87 25.66 27.75
N TYR A 978 16.46 25.28 28.89
CA TYR A 978 17.84 25.60 29.22
C TYR A 978 18.61 24.35 29.65
N ILE A 979 19.83 24.19 29.13
CA ILE A 979 20.80 23.20 29.56
C ILE A 979 21.89 23.89 30.36
N LEU A 980 22.17 23.38 31.54
CA LEU A 980 23.22 23.85 32.42
C LEU A 980 24.45 22.96 32.27
N ASN A 981 25.56 23.54 31.84
CA ASN A 981 26.85 22.88 31.70
C ASN A 981 27.85 23.40 32.72
N PHE A 982 28.67 22.51 33.27
CA PHE A 982 29.74 22.85 34.21
C PHE A 982 31.13 22.56 33.63
N GLU A 983 31.98 23.59 33.57
CA GLU A 983 33.41 23.45 33.27
C GLU A 983 34.22 23.67 34.55
N ILE A 984 35.07 22.70 34.94
CA ILE A 984 35.97 22.82 36.09
C ILE A 984 37.40 23.03 35.58
N ALA A 985 38.10 24.04 36.11
CA ALA A 985 39.51 24.29 35.83
C ALA A 985 40.34 24.47 37.12
N GLY A 986 41.51 23.83 37.23
CA GLY A 986 42.39 23.92 38.39
C GLY A 986 43.44 22.81 38.46
N ASP A 987 44.27 22.80 39.51
CA ASP A 987 45.40 21.86 39.71
C ASP A 987 44.98 20.40 40.04
N LEU A 988 43.67 20.10 40.00
CA LEU A 988 43.15 18.74 40.21
C LEU A 988 43.08 17.98 38.88
N HIS A 989 43.66 16.78 38.85
CA HIS A 989 43.63 15.92 37.68
C HIS A 989 42.17 15.54 37.33
N PRO A 990 41.68 15.77 36.10
CA PRO A 990 40.25 15.68 35.74
C PRO A 990 39.58 14.30 35.95
N PHE A 991 40.35 13.25 36.21
CA PHE A 991 39.83 11.89 36.45
C PHE A 991 39.53 11.58 37.93
N ASN A 992 39.85 12.47 38.88
CA ASN A 992 39.68 12.22 40.32
C ASN A 992 38.51 12.99 40.96
N LEU A 993 37.76 13.78 40.20
CA LEU A 993 36.53 14.41 40.67
C LEU A 993 35.35 13.52 40.25
N LYS A 994 35.03 12.52 41.06
CA LYS A 994 33.65 12.00 41.06
C LYS A 994 32.79 13.15 41.57
N LEU A 995 32.05 13.81 40.69
CA LEU A 995 31.08 14.84 41.04
C LEU A 995 29.89 14.18 41.73
N ASN A 996 30.09 13.70 42.96
CA ASN A 996 29.01 13.48 43.90
C ASN A 996 28.56 14.87 44.39
N SER A 997 28.03 15.68 43.46
CA SER A 997 27.57 17.03 43.72
C SER A 997 26.10 17.14 43.42
N GLU A 998 25.35 17.59 44.41
CA GLU A 998 23.93 17.88 44.24
C GLU A 998 23.77 19.24 43.58
N VAL A 999 23.10 19.28 42.41
CA VAL A 999 22.74 20.53 41.73
C VAL A 999 21.29 20.87 42.06
N TYR A 1000 21.07 22.09 42.54
CA TYR A 1000 19.77 22.65 42.86
C TYR A 1000 19.46 23.85 41.96
N VAL A 1001 18.26 23.90 41.37
CA VAL A 1001 17.74 25.06 40.64
C VAL A 1001 16.56 25.62 41.42
N ASN A 1002 16.66 26.88 41.85
CA ASN A 1002 15.67 27.56 42.70
C ASN A 1002 15.27 26.77 43.95
N GLY A 1003 16.24 26.04 44.53
CA GLY A 1003 16.05 25.21 45.72
C GLY A 1003 15.55 23.78 45.43
N ASN A 1004 15.24 23.44 44.17
CA ASN A 1004 14.81 22.10 43.76
C ASN A 1004 16.00 21.31 43.22
N LYS A 1005 16.23 20.09 43.72
CA LYS A 1005 17.33 19.21 43.28
C LYS A 1005 17.06 18.71 41.86
N VAL A 1006 17.97 18.93 40.92
CA VAL A 1006 17.82 18.56 39.50
C VAL A 1006 18.78 17.46 39.01
N SER A 1007 19.83 17.10 39.76
CA SER A 1007 20.74 15.98 39.43
C SER A 1007 20.95 15.01 40.60
N ARG A 1008 21.20 13.73 40.30
CA ARG A 1008 21.53 12.66 41.28
C ARG A 1008 23.06 12.53 41.47
N GLU A 1009 23.44 11.87 42.56
CA GLU A 1009 24.79 11.70 43.11
C GLU A 1009 25.80 10.90 42.24
N SER A 1010 25.52 10.63 40.96
CA SER A 1010 26.45 9.83 40.12
C SER A 1010 26.33 10.04 38.60
N ASP A 1011 25.70 11.10 38.12
CA ASP A 1011 25.64 11.33 36.67
C ASP A 1011 26.89 12.12 36.23
N ASP A 1012 27.84 11.44 35.56
CA ASP A 1012 29.01 12.06 34.89
C ASP A 1012 28.61 13.00 33.72
N LYS A 1013 27.35 13.42 33.66
CA LYS A 1013 26.80 14.26 32.59
C LYS A 1013 27.26 15.71 32.78
N LYS A 1014 28.04 16.20 31.81
CA LYS A 1014 28.41 17.62 31.71
C LYS A 1014 27.23 18.53 31.40
N ASP A 1015 26.10 17.98 30.95
CA ASP A 1015 24.90 18.72 30.52
C ASP A 1015 23.69 18.32 31.38
N ILE A 1016 23.15 19.26 32.14
CA ILE A 1016 21.99 19.07 33.02
C ILE A 1016 20.81 19.88 32.48
N PRO A 1017 19.75 19.23 31.93
CA PRO A 1017 18.55 19.94 31.48
C PRO A 1017 17.81 20.54 32.69
N ILE A 1018 17.41 21.81 32.59
CA ILE A 1018 16.61 22.48 33.62
C ILE A 1018 15.12 22.32 33.29
N PRO A 1019 14.32 21.68 34.17
CA PRO A 1019 12.87 21.62 34.00
C PRO A 1019 12.26 23.00 33.81
N ARG A 1020 11.39 23.17 32.80
CA ARG A 1020 10.81 24.47 32.41
C ARG A 1020 10.15 25.23 33.56
N HIS A 1021 9.44 24.52 34.43
CA HIS A 1021 8.78 25.12 35.61
C HIS A 1021 9.77 25.68 36.66
N LEU A 1022 11.05 25.31 36.59
CA LEU A 1022 12.13 25.84 37.43
C LEU A 1022 12.86 27.04 36.80
N VAL A 1023 12.53 27.41 35.56
CA VAL A 1023 13.13 28.56 34.87
C VAL A 1023 12.43 29.85 35.32
N THR A 1024 13.03 30.56 36.26
CA THR A 1024 12.56 31.88 36.72
C THR A 1024 13.53 32.98 36.28
N ASN A 1025 13.10 34.25 36.32
CA ASN A 1025 14.00 35.38 36.12
C ASN A 1025 13.97 36.29 37.37
N PRO A 1026 15.00 36.26 38.23
CA PRO A 1026 16.25 35.49 38.12
C PRO A 1026 16.10 34.00 38.49
N MET A 1027 16.98 33.15 37.97
CA MET A 1027 17.12 31.73 38.32
C MET A 1027 18.41 31.51 39.12
N THR A 1028 18.33 30.80 40.23
CA THR A 1028 19.47 30.52 41.09
C THR A 1028 19.85 29.05 40.99
N VAL A 1029 21.10 28.77 40.67
CA VAL A 1029 21.68 27.42 40.59
C VAL A 1029 22.66 27.26 41.73
N LYS A 1030 22.55 26.18 42.50
CA LYS A 1030 23.42 25.91 43.65
C LYS A 1030 24.02 24.51 43.51
N VAL A 1031 25.34 24.41 43.59
CA VAL A 1031 26.08 23.16 43.52
C VAL A 1031 26.71 22.90 44.88
N LYS A 1032 26.42 21.74 45.45
CA LYS A 1032 26.89 21.33 46.78
C LYS A 1032 27.79 20.09 46.63
N PHE A 1033 28.96 20.11 47.24
CA PHE A 1033 29.95 19.02 47.15
C PHE A 1033 29.97 18.18 48.44
N ASP A 1034 30.06 16.85 48.33
CA ASP A 1034 29.94 15.91 49.46
C ASP A 1034 31.16 15.83 50.40
N GLU A 1035 32.38 16.19 49.94
CA GLU A 1035 33.59 16.11 50.76
C GLU A 1035 34.42 17.41 50.77
N GLU A 1036 35.25 17.61 51.81
CA GLU A 1036 36.27 18.66 51.84
C GLU A 1036 37.34 18.41 50.78
N THR A 1037 37.08 18.83 49.55
CA THR A 1037 38.08 18.85 48.48
C THR A 1037 39.19 19.84 48.86
N LYS A 1038 40.32 19.34 49.35
CA LYS A 1038 41.52 20.15 49.61
C LYS A 1038 42.22 20.46 48.29
N GLY A 1039 41.72 21.46 47.57
CA GLY A 1039 42.32 21.97 46.33
C GLY A 1039 41.57 23.21 45.84
N VAL A 1040 42.31 24.16 45.26
CA VAL A 1040 41.71 25.35 44.63
C VAL A 1040 41.22 24.95 43.25
N TYR A 1041 39.91 25.01 43.04
CA TYR A 1041 39.28 24.79 41.73
C TYR A 1041 38.39 25.98 41.36
N THR A 1042 38.22 26.13 40.05
CA THR A 1042 37.40 27.14 39.42
C THR A 1042 36.22 26.43 38.77
N LEU A 1043 35.00 26.66 39.26
CA LEU A 1043 33.77 26.12 38.67
C LEU A 1043 33.11 27.19 37.80
N ASN A 1044 33.00 26.92 36.51
CA ASN A 1044 32.28 27.73 35.53
C ASN A 1044 30.93 27.09 35.23
N ALA A 1045 29.83 27.74 35.62
CA ALA A 1045 28.50 27.35 35.18
C ALA A 1045 28.15 28.09 33.88
N ILE A 1046 27.73 27.35 32.86
CA ILE A 1046 27.35 27.83 31.54
C ILE A 1046 25.89 27.44 31.30
N LEU A 1047 25.01 28.42 31.15
CA LEU A 1047 23.62 28.16 30.77
C LEU A 1047 23.46 28.33 29.26
N LEU A 1048 23.06 27.27 28.57
CA LEU A 1048 22.77 27.24 27.14
C LEU A 1048 21.25 27.24 26.96
N GLY A 1049 20.69 28.29 26.34
CA GLY A 1049 19.27 28.27 25.96
C GLY A 1049 19.12 27.46 24.68
N THR A 1050 18.61 26.24 24.76
CA THR A 1050 18.36 25.40 23.58
C THR A 1050 17.01 25.72 22.99
N PHE A 1051 17.00 26.28 21.78
CA PHE A 1051 15.83 26.28 20.91
C PHE A 1051 16.01 25.14 19.90
N LYS A 1052 15.69 23.91 20.29
CA LYS A 1052 15.43 22.87 19.30
C LYS A 1052 13.92 22.84 19.09
N GLU A 1053 13.43 23.68 18.19
CA GLU A 1053 12.26 23.23 17.42
C GLU A 1053 12.88 22.36 16.32
N PRO A 1054 12.84 21.02 16.45
CA PRO A 1054 13.27 20.13 15.38
C PRO A 1054 12.56 20.56 14.09
N THR A 1055 13.30 20.55 13.01
CA THR A 1055 12.70 20.77 11.71
C THR A 1055 12.26 19.42 11.17
N PHE A 1056 11.01 19.33 10.74
CA PHE A 1056 10.42 18.08 10.26
C PHE A 1056 10.28 18.13 8.73
N LEU A 1057 10.76 17.07 8.08
CA LEU A 1057 10.48 16.77 6.69
C LEU A 1057 9.49 15.61 6.66
N THR A 1058 8.26 15.86 6.22
CA THR A 1058 7.30 14.78 5.96
C THR A 1058 7.43 14.38 4.49
N ILE A 1059 7.73 13.12 4.21
CA ILE A 1059 7.82 12.60 2.84
C ILE A 1059 6.51 11.90 2.51
N ILE A 1060 5.82 12.35 1.47
CA ILE A 1060 4.65 11.66 0.91
C ILE A 1060 5.04 11.22 -0.51
N SER A 1061 5.50 9.98 -0.64
CA SER A 1061 5.88 9.39 -1.91
C SER A 1061 5.06 8.13 -2.21
N SER A 1062 4.83 7.85 -3.49
CA SER A 1062 4.28 6.57 -3.92
C SER A 1062 5.34 5.48 -3.69
N PRO A 1063 4.97 4.26 -3.23
CA PRO A 1063 5.91 3.17 -2.97
C PRO A 1063 6.72 2.74 -4.21
N ASN A 1064 6.30 3.14 -5.41
CA ASN A 1064 7.03 2.91 -6.65
C ASN A 1064 7.99 4.05 -7.04
N THR A 1065 7.86 5.24 -6.45
CA THR A 1065 8.78 6.38 -6.67
C THR A 1065 9.86 6.48 -5.61
N ILE A 1066 9.68 5.86 -4.43
CA ILE A 1066 10.76 5.70 -3.44
C ILE A 1066 10.59 4.34 -2.71
N PRO A 1067 11.56 3.41 -2.76
CA PRO A 1067 11.48 2.17 -2.02
C PRO A 1067 11.85 2.43 -0.54
N ILE A 1068 10.98 3.08 0.23
CA ILE A 1068 11.03 3.06 1.72
C ILE A 1068 9.97 2.08 2.22
N SER A 1069 9.93 0.88 1.62
CA SER A 1069 9.63 -0.30 2.41
C SER A 1069 10.71 -1.33 2.10
N LYS A 1070 11.49 -1.60 3.13
CA LYS A 1070 12.47 -2.67 3.16
C LYS A 1070 11.72 -3.95 2.76
N ARG A 1071 12.13 -4.62 1.67
CA ARG A 1071 11.93 -6.06 1.57
C ARG A 1071 12.63 -6.66 2.77
N THR A 1072 11.89 -6.97 3.82
CA THR A 1072 12.38 -7.80 4.90
C THR A 1072 12.72 -9.15 4.28
N ASN A 1073 14.00 -9.51 4.28
CA ASN A 1073 14.53 -10.76 3.74
C ASN A 1073 14.11 -12.00 4.56
N GLU A 1074 12.90 -12.04 5.09
CA GLU A 1074 12.32 -13.24 5.68
C GLU A 1074 11.14 -13.68 4.81
N CYS A 1075 11.30 -14.88 4.22
CA CYS A 1075 10.33 -15.68 3.48
C CYS A 1075 10.33 -15.62 1.94
N ASP A 1076 11.46 -15.97 1.32
CA ASP A 1076 11.42 -16.80 0.11
C ASP A 1076 11.37 -18.28 0.51
N ILE A 1077 10.16 -18.80 0.75
CA ILE A 1077 9.90 -20.25 0.82
C ILE A 1077 9.23 -20.64 -0.51
N PRO A 1078 9.75 -21.61 -1.29
CA PRO A 1078 9.20 -21.98 -2.60
C PRO A 1078 7.72 -22.45 -2.61
N ASP A 1079 7.09 -22.67 -1.45
CA ASP A 1079 5.71 -23.15 -1.31
C ASP A 1079 4.75 -22.15 -0.64
N TYR A 1080 5.14 -20.89 -0.44
CA TYR A 1080 4.28 -19.84 0.12
C TYR A 1080 3.97 -18.77 -0.94
N LYS A 1081 3.14 -19.09 -1.94
CA LYS A 1081 2.75 -18.13 -2.99
C LYS A 1081 1.44 -17.35 -2.73
N ASP A 1082 0.65 -17.71 -1.72
CA ASP A 1082 -0.73 -17.19 -1.62
C ASP A 1082 -1.09 -16.50 -0.29
N ARG A 1083 -0.12 -16.04 0.51
CA ARG A 1083 -0.41 -15.21 1.69
C ARG A 1083 0.66 -14.14 1.89
N ALA A 1084 0.37 -12.90 1.47
CA ALA A 1084 1.11 -11.74 1.94
C ALA A 1084 0.64 -11.38 3.36
N GLN A 1085 1.61 -11.02 4.20
CA GLN A 1085 1.36 -10.43 5.52
C GLN A 1085 0.57 -9.12 5.37
N GLU A 1086 -0.39 -8.94 6.27
CA GLU A 1086 -1.11 -7.70 6.51
C GLU A 1086 -0.08 -6.56 6.73
N VAL A 1087 0.13 -5.74 5.70
CA VAL A 1087 0.89 -4.50 5.84
C VAL A 1087 0.01 -3.56 6.63
N ASP A 1088 0.33 -3.46 7.91
CA ASP A 1088 -0.34 -2.62 8.89
C ASP A 1088 -0.51 -1.19 8.35
N ASN A 1089 -1.76 -0.72 8.28
CA ASN A 1089 -2.18 0.63 7.87
C ASN A 1089 -1.69 1.76 8.81
N ARG A 1090 -0.57 1.55 9.52
CA ARG A 1090 0.03 2.46 10.48
C ARG A 1090 1.15 3.34 9.91
N PHE A 1091 1.32 3.41 8.59
CA PHE A 1091 2.21 4.39 7.96
C PHE A 1091 1.56 5.79 7.86
N TYR A 1092 1.36 6.40 9.04
CA TYR A 1092 1.36 7.86 9.24
C TYR A 1092 2.30 8.23 10.40
N GLY A 1093 3.31 7.40 10.66
CA GLY A 1093 4.31 7.61 11.71
C GLY A 1093 5.64 8.09 11.14
N ASP A 1094 6.04 9.29 11.59
CA ASP A 1094 7.38 9.88 11.70
C ASP A 1094 8.54 9.20 10.95
N VAL A 1095 9.14 9.94 10.00
CA VAL A 1095 10.53 9.76 9.54
C VAL A 1095 11.41 10.72 10.32
#